data_AF-A0A8T9G1P0-F1
#
_entry.id   AF-A0A8T9G1P0-F1
#
_cell.length_a   1.000
_cell.length_b   1.000
_cell.length_c   1.000
_cell.angle_alpha   90.00
_cell.angle_beta   90.00
_cell.angle_gamma   90.00
#
_symmetry.space_group_name_H-M   'P 1'
#
loop_
_entity.id
_entity.type
_entity.pdbx_description
1 polymer ?
#
loop_
_entity_poly.entity_id
_entity_poly.type
_entity_poly.pdbx_seq_one_letter_code
_entity_poly.pdbx_strand_id
1 'polypeptide(L)'
;MCILRGLAGPLLAVATGFSHAYASDFGGLAEFEGRLGSEASTGGLGIMLPFQLDAGQTFFLDLNGALVSGGVEQGSLGAGYRFATSSDWVLGIYGYYDYLNSRLGNDFHQLSFGAEAIGAVLETRANVYLPLGNGYSVDGLGVAVVDNGVLRFRDGREQARPGLDVEAGIKMPGLDDDTQLKFFAGSYWYGGKNVSDMFGAKLRAELAFTGINGLPSGSTVSFGATGTYDNQDKLGGAVMARLRIPFGGAGSAAGDPFDPAIQAVRRASTIKTHFGVTGDIEDAVLDLNGQTAGRLVNISAGSGDAAAINAILAGAGDGAVVLADGDIGLNGSLMLANGQTLLGGGGTLALRGAKSGGRGSFTNSGAHTTLTGYDPASDLVTMASNSMVSSLGIIGGLAGIGSAGTSRLTIHNVDISNTAHDGIRLASVDGAVIENSRIHDLYICDNNTLCEFAVGNPNRAPYAAISAHGTANLTIRDTTIDNVTYGIFAGSVIDDSDWPPVVTDLARNITFDNVSISRSRREGILLVAADKVDMNKVTIDNTQQGRDMDLVVLQGTSNVSITDMSLKGGINGLMLVTASTLPEDAVTTNVKVKGLTTDGTTNAGIFFNPVSGISLEDVTIKNAGTYGMFIYGSDYAFLGGPVADIDFKNVVIDKAANAGLYFMGPARDLKGDITVRNTPRDCKSDPHWSGTGVNGSITQSPGSVFTVNGQEIGNTTLAARCG
;
A
#
# COMPACT_ATOMS: atom_id res chain seq x y z
N MET A 1 -15.77 31.14 -19.03
CA MET A 1 -16.14 32.58 -18.96
C MET A 1 -16.27 33.12 -17.52
N CYS A 2 -15.76 32.42 -16.49
CA CYS A 2 -15.78 32.90 -15.08
C CYS A 2 -14.38 33.23 -14.51
N ILE A 3 -13.30 33.16 -15.31
CA ILE A 3 -11.92 33.38 -14.87
C ILE A 3 -11.47 34.84 -15.06
N LEU A 4 -12.15 35.61 -15.93
CA LEU A 4 -11.87 37.04 -16.13
C LEU A 4 -12.15 37.95 -14.90
N ARG A 5 -12.82 37.44 -13.86
CA ARG A 5 -13.15 38.23 -12.65
C ARG A 5 -12.15 38.06 -11.50
N GLY A 6 -11.29 37.03 -11.51
CA GLY A 6 -10.38 36.73 -10.39
C GLY A 6 -9.00 37.40 -10.48
N LEU A 7 -8.51 37.68 -11.68
CA LEU A 7 -7.19 38.29 -11.93
C LEU A 7 -7.26 39.81 -12.19
N ALA A 8 -8.44 40.37 -12.38
CA ALA A 8 -8.61 41.81 -12.60
C ALA A 8 -8.27 42.65 -11.36
N GLY A 9 -8.42 42.10 -10.14
CA GLY A 9 -8.21 42.84 -8.88
C GLY A 9 -6.74 43.11 -8.55
N PRO A 10 -5.83 42.11 -8.55
CA PRO A 10 -4.43 42.31 -8.16
C PRO A 10 -3.57 42.93 -9.28
N LEU A 11 -3.86 42.64 -10.56
CA LEU A 11 -3.16 43.28 -11.70
C LEU A 11 -3.53 44.76 -11.86
N LEU A 12 -4.77 45.17 -11.56
CA LEU A 12 -5.10 46.60 -11.49
C LEU A 12 -4.42 47.28 -10.30
N ALA A 13 -4.31 46.62 -9.15
CA ALA A 13 -3.78 47.24 -7.92
C ALA A 13 -2.29 47.60 -8.05
N VAL A 14 -1.48 46.77 -8.72
CA VAL A 14 -0.08 47.09 -9.05
C VAL A 14 -0.01 48.22 -10.09
N ALA A 15 -0.90 48.22 -11.09
CA ALA A 15 -0.98 49.32 -12.07
C ALA A 15 -1.41 50.67 -11.44
N THR A 16 -2.21 50.66 -10.37
CA THR A 16 -2.69 51.88 -9.68
C THR A 16 -1.79 52.36 -8.53
N GLY A 17 -0.80 51.56 -8.11
CA GLY A 17 0.11 51.91 -6.99
C GLY A 17 1.34 52.73 -7.39
N PHE A 18 1.69 52.76 -8.69
CA PHE A 18 2.87 53.48 -9.21
C PHE A 18 2.53 54.80 -9.93
N SER A 19 1.33 55.34 -9.73
CA SER A 19 0.81 56.53 -10.43
C SER A 19 1.49 57.86 -10.09
N HIS A 20 2.60 57.85 -9.35
CA HIS A 20 3.41 59.05 -9.06
C HIS A 20 4.91 58.86 -9.32
N ALA A 21 5.28 57.98 -10.27
CA ALA A 21 6.54 58.12 -10.96
C ALA A 21 6.38 59.17 -12.09
N TYR A 22 7.34 60.07 -12.22
CA TYR A 22 7.43 61.05 -13.31
C TYR A 22 7.13 60.38 -14.66
N ALA A 23 6.41 61.10 -15.55
CA ALA A 23 5.96 60.63 -16.85
C ALA A 23 7.03 59.76 -17.55
N SER A 24 6.74 58.48 -17.76
CA SER A 24 7.60 57.62 -18.57
C SER A 24 7.44 58.02 -20.03
N ASP A 25 8.53 58.41 -20.70
CA ASP A 25 8.52 58.66 -22.15
C ASP A 25 8.21 57.38 -22.94
N PHE A 26 8.38 56.20 -22.32
CA PHE A 26 7.98 54.90 -22.86
C PHE A 26 6.62 54.46 -22.33
N GLY A 27 5.77 53.95 -23.22
CA GLY A 27 4.59 53.17 -22.86
C GLY A 27 4.95 51.78 -22.34
N GLY A 28 4.09 51.19 -21.52
CA GLY A 28 4.15 49.76 -21.20
C GLY A 28 3.98 48.91 -22.45
N LEU A 29 4.51 47.69 -22.46
CA LEU A 29 4.48 46.79 -23.61
C LEU A 29 3.77 45.49 -23.22
N ALA A 30 2.68 45.18 -23.91
CA ALA A 30 2.01 43.90 -23.82
C ALA A 30 2.53 42.96 -24.91
N GLU A 31 2.85 41.73 -24.55
CA GLU A 31 3.39 40.72 -25.43
C GLU A 31 2.49 39.48 -25.47
N PHE A 32 2.24 38.98 -26.67
CA PHE A 32 1.55 37.73 -26.94
C PHE A 32 2.48 36.86 -27.77
N GLU A 33 2.85 35.69 -27.25
CA GLU A 33 3.75 34.77 -27.95
C GLU A 33 3.11 33.40 -28.10
N GLY A 34 3.23 32.84 -29.31
CA GLY A 34 3.03 31.43 -29.57
C GLY A 34 4.34 30.80 -30.02
N ARG A 35 4.72 29.69 -29.40
CA ARG A 35 5.90 28.90 -29.77
C ARG A 35 5.49 27.46 -30.01
N LEU A 36 5.89 26.90 -31.15
CA LEU A 36 5.72 25.50 -31.50
C LEU A 36 7.09 24.87 -31.63
N GLY A 37 7.40 23.86 -30.82
CA GLY A 37 8.70 23.20 -30.85
C GLY A 37 8.62 21.70 -30.62
N SER A 38 9.74 21.01 -30.88
CA SER A 38 9.88 19.56 -30.73
C SER A 38 9.74 19.07 -29.29
N GLU A 39 10.09 19.88 -28.29
CA GLU A 39 9.98 19.54 -26.86
C GLU A 39 8.63 19.93 -26.24
N ALA A 40 8.14 21.12 -26.61
CA ALA A 40 6.92 21.71 -26.07
C ALA A 40 6.36 22.77 -27.03
N SER A 41 5.04 22.95 -26.94
CA SER A 41 4.34 24.08 -27.55
C SER A 41 3.77 24.94 -26.44
N THR A 42 4.00 26.25 -26.48
CA THR A 42 3.62 27.18 -25.42
C THR A 42 2.93 28.42 -25.99
N GLY A 43 1.96 28.93 -25.23
CA GLY A 43 1.32 30.22 -25.46
C GLY A 43 1.55 31.10 -24.23
N GLY A 44 2.09 32.30 -24.43
CA GLY A 44 2.52 33.19 -23.37
C GLY A 44 1.93 34.58 -23.47
N LEU A 45 1.74 35.20 -22.30
CA LEU A 45 1.38 36.59 -22.13
C LEU A 45 2.46 37.29 -21.31
N GLY A 46 2.86 38.48 -21.75
CA GLY A 46 3.91 39.28 -21.14
C GLY A 46 3.53 40.74 -20.97
N ILE A 47 4.06 41.37 -19.92
CA ILE A 47 3.97 42.80 -19.67
C ILE A 47 5.34 43.31 -19.25
N MET A 48 5.89 44.24 -20.03
CA MET A 48 7.10 45.00 -19.66
C MET A 48 6.73 46.45 -19.39
N LEU A 49 7.17 46.97 -18.25
CA LEU A 49 7.00 48.36 -17.83
C LEU A 49 8.38 49.03 -17.80
N PRO A 50 8.76 49.75 -18.87
CA PRO A 50 9.99 50.52 -18.90
C PRO A 50 9.81 51.88 -18.22
N PHE A 51 10.82 52.30 -17.47
CA PHE A 51 10.92 53.57 -16.78
C PHE A 51 12.23 54.22 -17.18
N GLN A 52 12.15 55.33 -17.90
CA GLN A 52 13.32 56.14 -18.18
C GLN A 52 13.72 56.90 -16.92
N LEU A 53 14.95 56.69 -16.45
CA LEU A 53 15.48 57.34 -15.25
C LEU A 53 16.22 58.64 -15.61
N ASP A 54 17.03 58.58 -16.66
CA ASP A 54 17.81 59.69 -17.23
C ASP A 54 17.94 59.49 -18.74
N ALA A 55 18.53 60.46 -19.45
CA ALA A 55 18.89 60.30 -20.86
C ALA A 55 19.79 59.06 -21.05
N GLY A 56 19.30 58.05 -21.79
CA GLY A 56 20.02 56.80 -22.04
C GLY A 56 19.99 55.78 -20.90
N GLN A 57 19.24 55.98 -19.81
CA GLN A 57 19.13 55.02 -18.70
C GLN A 57 17.69 54.55 -18.52
N THR A 58 17.46 53.25 -18.56
CA THR A 58 16.13 52.63 -18.47
C THR A 58 16.12 51.54 -17.40
N PHE A 59 15.24 51.66 -16.42
CA PHE A 59 14.85 50.58 -15.53
C PHE A 59 13.61 49.89 -16.09
N PHE A 60 13.46 48.59 -15.93
CA PHE A 60 12.23 47.91 -16.33
C PHE A 60 11.77 46.87 -15.31
N LEU A 61 10.47 46.71 -15.22
CA LEU A 61 9.80 45.55 -14.61
C LEU A 61 9.21 44.69 -15.71
N ASP A 62 9.32 43.37 -15.57
CA ASP A 62 8.89 42.43 -16.60
C ASP A 62 8.16 41.25 -15.95
N LEU A 63 6.95 40.96 -16.43
CA LEU A 63 6.11 39.87 -15.96
C LEU A 63 5.69 39.05 -17.17
N ASN A 64 5.99 37.75 -17.15
CA ASN A 64 5.59 36.82 -18.20
C ASN A 64 4.93 35.58 -17.60
N GLY A 65 4.00 34.96 -18.32
CA GLY A 65 3.41 33.69 -17.92
C GLY A 65 2.79 32.92 -19.07
N ALA A 66 2.79 31.60 -18.95
CA ALA A 66 2.07 30.69 -19.83
C ALA A 66 0.90 30.06 -19.07
N LEU A 67 -0.28 30.07 -19.69
CA LEU A 67 -1.54 29.64 -19.08
C LEU A 67 -2.04 28.35 -19.74
N VAL A 68 -2.47 27.39 -18.93
CA VAL A 68 -3.16 26.17 -19.36
C VAL A 68 -4.51 26.06 -18.65
N SER A 69 -5.40 25.20 -19.15
CA SER A 69 -6.73 24.98 -18.57
C SER A 69 -6.63 24.51 -17.12
N GLY A 70 -6.77 25.42 -16.15
CA GLY A 70 -6.76 25.11 -14.72
C GLY A 70 -5.75 25.89 -13.86
N GLY A 71 -4.80 26.63 -14.45
CA GLY A 71 -3.81 27.39 -13.68
C GLY A 71 -2.68 28.01 -14.51
N VAL A 72 -1.68 28.57 -13.81
CA VAL A 72 -0.42 29.04 -14.40
C VAL A 72 0.53 27.85 -14.49
N GLU A 73 0.93 27.46 -15.71
CA GLU A 73 1.92 26.39 -15.92
C GLU A 73 3.33 26.90 -15.66
N GLN A 74 3.60 28.14 -16.09
CA GLN A 74 4.90 28.77 -15.99
C GLN A 74 4.74 30.28 -15.76
N GLY A 75 5.58 30.86 -14.91
CA GLY A 75 5.57 32.29 -14.63
C GLY A 75 6.96 32.83 -14.38
N SER A 76 7.17 34.11 -14.70
CA SER A 76 8.44 34.80 -14.50
C SER A 76 8.19 36.25 -14.10
N LEU A 77 8.78 36.67 -13.00
CA LEU A 77 8.82 38.07 -12.57
C LEU A 77 10.27 38.53 -12.54
N GLY A 78 10.58 39.59 -13.27
CA GLY A 78 11.92 40.12 -13.36
C GLY A 78 11.98 41.63 -13.33
N ALA A 79 13.20 42.10 -13.13
CA ALA A 79 13.56 43.50 -13.22
C ALA A 79 14.96 43.62 -13.82
N GLY A 80 15.22 44.74 -14.47
CA GLY A 80 16.53 45.02 -15.02
C GLY A 80 16.79 46.49 -15.24
N TYR A 81 18.03 46.77 -15.58
CA TYR A 81 18.53 48.11 -15.81
C TYR A 81 19.40 48.11 -17.06
N ARG A 82 19.16 49.06 -17.95
CA ARG A 82 19.86 49.28 -19.22
C ARG A 82 20.43 50.69 -19.26
N PHE A 83 21.65 50.83 -19.76
CA PHE A 83 22.28 52.14 -19.96
C PHE A 83 23.01 52.21 -21.30
N ALA A 84 22.83 53.33 -22.00
CA ALA A 84 23.51 53.65 -23.25
C ALA A 84 24.92 54.18 -22.99
N THR A 85 25.87 53.79 -23.83
CA THR A 85 27.25 54.28 -23.83
C THR A 85 27.45 55.34 -24.91
N SER A 86 28.61 56.02 -24.89
CA SER A 86 28.99 56.99 -25.93
C SER A 86 29.31 56.38 -27.30
N SER A 87 29.32 55.04 -27.41
CA SER A 87 29.66 54.29 -28.62
C SER A 87 28.46 53.57 -29.24
N ASP A 88 27.24 54.06 -28.99
CA ASP A 88 25.96 53.50 -29.45
C ASP A 88 25.69 52.05 -28.99
N TRP A 89 26.24 51.66 -27.84
CA TRP A 89 25.91 50.40 -27.17
C TRP A 89 24.94 50.62 -26.02
N VAL A 90 24.02 49.68 -25.82
CA VAL A 90 23.21 49.57 -24.61
C VAL A 90 23.66 48.35 -23.82
N LEU A 91 24.11 48.57 -22.60
CA LEU A 91 24.50 47.52 -21.67
C LEU A 91 23.38 47.30 -20.67
N GLY A 92 23.10 46.04 -20.33
CA GLY A 92 22.02 45.70 -19.42
C GLY A 92 22.38 44.59 -18.44
N ILE A 93 21.80 44.65 -17.25
CA ILE A 93 21.78 43.57 -16.27
C ILE A 93 20.35 43.34 -15.79
N TYR A 94 20.01 42.09 -15.50
CA TYR A 94 18.66 41.73 -15.05
C TYR A 94 18.65 40.51 -14.15
N GLY A 95 17.57 40.39 -13.37
CA GLY A 95 17.28 39.25 -12.53
C GLY A 95 15.81 38.83 -12.67
N TYR A 96 15.55 37.53 -12.61
CA TYR A 96 14.22 36.94 -12.66
C TYR A 96 14.03 35.92 -11.55
N TYR A 97 12.81 35.87 -11.03
CA TYR A 97 12.25 34.74 -10.31
C TYR A 97 11.34 33.98 -11.25
N ASP A 98 11.64 32.71 -11.44
CA ASP A 98 10.93 31.79 -12.31
C ASP A 98 10.16 30.75 -11.50
N TYR A 99 9.00 30.38 -12.02
CA TYR A 99 8.13 29.33 -11.53
C TYR A 99 7.74 28.40 -12.67
N LEU A 100 7.75 27.10 -12.38
CA LEU A 100 7.25 26.05 -13.27
C LEU A 100 6.44 25.05 -12.46
N ASN A 101 5.20 24.81 -12.87
CA ASN A 101 4.49 23.59 -12.51
C ASN A 101 4.84 22.52 -13.56
N SER A 102 5.54 21.47 -13.15
CA SER A 102 6.00 20.43 -14.07
C SER A 102 4.86 19.53 -14.54
N ARG A 103 5.10 18.72 -15.58
CA ARG A 103 4.15 17.71 -16.05
C ARG A 103 3.82 16.65 -14.98
N LEU A 104 4.69 16.49 -13.97
CA LEU A 104 4.46 15.60 -12.84
C LEU A 104 3.72 16.30 -11.68
N GLY A 105 3.29 17.55 -11.86
CA GLY A 105 2.57 18.33 -10.86
C GLY A 105 3.46 18.92 -9.76
N ASN A 106 4.78 18.95 -9.96
CA ASN A 106 5.73 19.49 -8.99
C ASN A 106 6.03 20.97 -9.27
N ASP A 107 6.18 21.74 -8.20
CA ASP A 107 6.47 23.17 -8.27
C ASP A 107 7.96 23.43 -8.19
N PHE A 108 8.54 23.96 -9.27
CA PHE A 108 9.94 24.37 -9.31
C PHE A 108 10.07 25.88 -9.29
N HIS A 109 11.09 26.34 -8.59
CA HIS A 109 11.45 27.74 -8.48
C HIS A 109 12.90 27.94 -8.88
N GLN A 110 13.21 29.04 -9.55
CA GLN A 110 14.56 29.33 -10.02
C GLN A 110 14.84 30.82 -9.97
N LEU A 111 16.06 31.18 -9.58
CA LEU A 111 16.59 32.52 -9.76
C LEU A 111 17.44 32.54 -11.03
N SER A 112 17.21 33.53 -11.88
CA SER A 112 17.95 33.71 -13.13
C SER A 112 18.59 35.08 -13.15
N PHE A 113 19.85 35.16 -13.57
CA PHE A 113 20.59 36.41 -13.70
C PHE A 113 21.21 36.48 -15.09
N GLY A 114 21.20 37.66 -15.69
CA GLY A 114 21.80 37.83 -16.99
C GLY A 114 22.36 39.22 -17.24
N ALA A 115 23.20 39.29 -18.26
CA ALA A 115 23.80 40.51 -18.77
C ALA A 115 23.67 40.54 -20.29
N GLU A 116 23.54 41.74 -20.85
CA GLU A 116 23.44 41.96 -22.29
C GLU A 116 24.23 43.19 -22.74
N ALA A 117 24.72 43.13 -23.97
CA ALA A 117 25.33 44.24 -24.69
C ALA A 117 24.70 44.30 -26.08
N ILE A 118 24.02 45.40 -26.40
CA ILE A 118 23.23 45.56 -27.63
C ILE A 118 23.75 46.78 -28.38
N GLY A 119 24.40 46.58 -29.52
CA GLY A 119 24.87 47.64 -30.41
C GLY A 119 24.03 47.73 -31.68
N ALA A 120 24.45 48.61 -32.60
CA ALA A 120 23.73 48.82 -33.86
C ALA A 120 23.68 47.57 -34.78
N VAL A 121 24.72 46.74 -34.74
CA VAL A 121 24.86 45.53 -35.58
C VAL A 121 25.00 44.26 -34.75
N LEU A 122 25.79 44.29 -33.67
CA LEU A 122 26.09 43.13 -32.85
C LEU A 122 25.36 43.21 -31.52
N GLU A 123 24.85 42.09 -31.03
CA GLU A 123 24.37 41.95 -29.66
C GLU A 123 24.89 40.65 -29.03
N THR A 124 25.15 40.67 -27.72
CA THR A 124 25.56 39.49 -26.95
C THR A 124 24.84 39.43 -25.62
N ARG A 125 24.58 38.21 -25.16
CA ARG A 125 23.86 37.94 -23.92
C ARG A 125 24.45 36.73 -23.20
N ALA A 126 24.43 36.77 -21.89
CA ALA A 126 24.80 35.66 -21.04
C ALA A 126 23.80 35.53 -19.88
N ASN A 127 23.42 34.30 -19.55
CA ASN A 127 22.43 33.96 -18.54
C ASN A 127 22.95 32.86 -17.62
N VAL A 128 22.60 32.92 -16.33
CA VAL A 128 22.82 31.86 -15.34
C VAL A 128 21.49 31.54 -14.65
N TYR A 129 21.25 30.26 -14.42
CA TYR A 129 20.01 29.69 -13.90
C TYR A 129 20.30 28.89 -12.62
N LEU A 130 19.67 29.28 -11.51
CA LEU A 130 19.92 28.75 -10.17
C LEU A 130 18.60 28.24 -9.56
N PRO A 131 18.30 26.93 -9.68
CA PRO A 131 17.15 26.32 -9.06
C PRO A 131 17.16 26.44 -7.54
N LEU A 132 15.98 26.52 -6.94
CA LEU A 132 15.76 26.55 -5.51
C LEU A 132 15.11 25.24 -5.06
N GLY A 133 15.73 24.55 -4.10
CA GLY A 133 15.24 23.27 -3.55
C GLY A 133 15.98 22.03 -4.06
N ASN A 134 15.60 20.86 -3.54
CA ASN A 134 16.31 19.59 -3.75
C ASN A 134 15.58 18.63 -4.72
N GLY A 135 14.54 19.09 -5.40
CA GLY A 135 13.66 18.26 -6.23
C GLY A 135 12.69 17.38 -5.43
N TYR A 136 11.86 16.63 -6.14
CA TYR A 136 10.75 15.85 -5.60
C TYR A 136 10.94 14.36 -5.90
N SER A 137 10.60 13.50 -4.96
CA SER A 137 10.57 12.05 -5.21
C SER A 137 9.46 11.71 -6.21
N VAL A 138 9.75 10.78 -7.11
CA VAL A 138 8.83 10.30 -8.13
C VAL A 138 8.53 8.85 -7.82
N ASP A 139 7.26 8.58 -7.50
CA ASP A 139 6.82 7.27 -7.06
C ASP A 139 7.10 6.20 -8.14
N GLY A 140 7.58 5.03 -7.69
CA GLY A 140 7.91 3.91 -8.57
C GLY A 140 9.18 4.05 -9.43
N LEU A 141 9.89 5.19 -9.39
CA LEU A 141 11.17 5.34 -10.08
C LEU A 141 12.39 4.97 -9.21
N GLY A 142 12.20 4.78 -7.91
CA GLY A 142 13.29 4.37 -7.03
C GLY A 142 13.76 2.95 -7.33
N VAL A 143 15.05 2.69 -7.13
CA VAL A 143 15.65 1.39 -7.42
C VAL A 143 16.48 0.86 -6.26
N ALA A 144 16.50 -0.45 -6.13
CA ALA A 144 17.45 -1.15 -5.28
C ALA A 144 18.87 -1.04 -5.87
N VAL A 145 19.86 -0.79 -5.03
CA VAL A 145 21.28 -0.80 -5.42
C VAL A 145 22.07 -1.61 -4.40
N VAL A 146 23.04 -2.40 -4.87
CA VAL A 146 23.96 -3.10 -3.96
C VAL A 146 25.20 -2.23 -3.79
N ASP A 147 25.39 -1.70 -2.58
CA ASP A 147 26.55 -0.89 -2.22
C ASP A 147 27.34 -1.59 -1.12
N ASN A 148 28.61 -1.92 -1.40
CA ASN A 148 29.49 -2.65 -0.49
C ASN A 148 28.89 -3.95 0.07
N GLY A 149 28.12 -4.68 -0.77
CA GLY A 149 27.46 -5.94 -0.41
C GLY A 149 26.17 -5.78 0.41
N VAL A 150 25.73 -4.55 0.70
CA VAL A 150 24.48 -4.25 1.41
C VAL A 150 23.42 -3.84 0.40
N LEU A 151 22.19 -4.32 0.59
CA LEU A 151 21.04 -3.87 -0.20
C LEU A 151 20.64 -2.45 0.25
N ARG A 152 20.84 -1.48 -0.62
CA ARG A 152 20.51 -0.06 -0.40
C ARG A 152 19.45 0.39 -1.39
N PHE A 153 19.00 1.62 -1.23
CA PHE A 153 17.99 2.24 -2.07
C PHE A 153 18.53 3.52 -2.71
N ARG A 154 18.14 3.79 -3.95
CA ARG A 154 18.35 5.09 -4.59
C ARG A 154 17.02 5.60 -5.11
N ASP A 155 16.63 6.76 -4.59
CA ASP A 155 15.35 7.39 -4.94
C ASP A 155 15.32 7.89 -6.40
N GLY A 156 14.15 7.76 -7.01
CA GLY A 156 13.83 8.38 -8.29
C GLY A 156 13.33 9.79 -8.03
N ARG A 157 13.96 10.80 -8.62
CA ARG A 157 13.62 12.21 -8.36
C ARG A 157 13.43 13.00 -9.63
N GLU A 158 12.52 13.96 -9.58
CA GLU A 158 12.44 15.09 -10.51
C GLU A 158 13.15 16.29 -9.88
N GLN A 159 14.12 16.87 -10.57
CA GLN A 159 14.87 18.03 -10.10
C GLN A 159 15.06 19.08 -11.20
N ALA A 160 15.03 20.34 -10.81
CA ALA A 160 15.39 21.46 -11.68
C ALA A 160 16.91 21.56 -11.83
N ARG A 161 17.37 21.91 -13.03
CA ARG A 161 18.78 21.88 -13.40
C ARG A 161 19.41 23.26 -13.33
N PRO A 162 20.50 23.45 -12.57
CA PRO A 162 21.31 24.66 -12.72
C PRO A 162 21.91 24.69 -14.14
N GLY A 163 22.09 25.89 -14.67
CA GLY A 163 22.64 26.04 -16.00
C GLY A 163 23.09 27.44 -16.34
N LEU A 164 23.58 27.59 -17.56
CA LEU A 164 23.98 28.85 -18.15
C LEU A 164 23.80 28.81 -19.67
N ASP A 165 23.63 29.97 -20.29
CA ASP A 165 23.73 30.11 -21.74
C ASP A 165 24.42 31.42 -22.14
N VAL A 166 24.99 31.40 -23.33
CA VAL A 166 25.57 32.58 -23.99
C VAL A 166 25.11 32.59 -25.44
N GLU A 167 24.67 33.74 -25.92
CA GLU A 167 24.20 33.94 -27.29
C GLU A 167 24.79 35.24 -27.87
N ALA A 168 25.28 35.18 -29.10
CA ALA A 168 25.69 36.34 -29.89
C ALA A 168 24.78 36.46 -31.11
N GLY A 169 24.39 37.68 -31.47
CA GLY A 169 23.47 37.98 -32.55
C GLY A 169 23.95 39.10 -33.46
N ILE A 170 23.62 39.00 -34.75
CA ILE A 170 23.92 40.00 -35.78
C ILE A 170 22.59 40.48 -36.37
N LYS A 171 22.38 41.80 -36.36
CA LYS A 171 21.32 42.49 -37.09
C LYS A 171 21.79 42.70 -38.53
N MET A 172 21.00 42.23 -39.50
CA MET A 172 21.34 42.31 -40.91
C MET A 172 21.13 43.74 -41.45
N PRO A 173 22.15 44.36 -42.05
CA PRO A 173 22.01 45.68 -42.67
C PRO A 173 21.30 45.61 -44.03
N GLY A 174 20.76 46.73 -44.50
CA GLY A 174 20.21 46.87 -45.86
C GLY A 174 18.76 46.41 -46.04
N LEU A 175 18.01 46.30 -44.94
CA LEU A 175 16.55 46.14 -44.96
C LEU A 175 15.87 47.49 -44.74
N ASP A 176 14.60 47.60 -45.12
CA ASP A 176 13.77 48.79 -44.87
C ASP A 176 13.67 49.09 -43.37
N ASP A 177 13.51 50.36 -42.99
CA ASP A 177 13.49 50.81 -41.59
C ASP A 177 12.37 50.13 -40.76
N ASP A 178 11.30 49.68 -41.42
CA ASP A 178 10.18 48.97 -40.80
C ASP A 178 10.43 47.46 -40.61
N THR A 179 11.59 46.94 -41.02
CA THR A 179 11.92 45.51 -41.02
C THR A 179 13.28 45.23 -40.38
N GLN A 180 13.33 44.25 -39.48
CA GLN A 180 14.57 43.83 -38.83
C GLN A 180 14.75 42.31 -38.93
N LEU A 181 15.87 41.87 -39.52
CA LEU A 181 16.29 40.48 -39.49
C LEU A 181 17.51 40.32 -38.58
N LYS A 182 17.44 39.38 -37.64
CA LYS A 182 18.51 39.04 -36.72
C LYS A 182 18.85 37.55 -36.81
N PHE A 183 20.14 37.24 -36.78
CA PHE A 183 20.66 35.87 -36.67
C PHE A 183 21.46 35.72 -35.40
N PHE A 184 21.35 34.56 -34.77
CA PHE A 184 21.94 34.26 -33.47
C PHE A 184 22.65 32.92 -33.50
N ALA A 185 23.77 32.86 -32.78
CA ALA A 185 24.48 31.64 -32.47
C ALA A 185 24.87 31.66 -30.99
N GLY A 186 24.72 30.53 -30.32
CA GLY A 186 25.00 30.41 -28.89
C GLY A 186 25.23 28.98 -28.44
N SER A 187 25.55 28.85 -27.15
CA SER A 187 25.72 27.57 -26.47
C SER A 187 25.08 27.61 -25.10
N TYR A 188 24.65 26.46 -24.61
CA TYR A 188 24.08 26.30 -23.27
C TYR A 188 24.66 25.08 -22.57
N TRP A 189 24.68 25.15 -21.25
CA TRP A 189 25.04 24.05 -20.37
C TRP A 189 24.03 23.95 -19.23
N TYR A 190 23.59 22.74 -18.91
CA TYR A 190 22.82 22.44 -17.70
C TYR A 190 23.43 21.24 -17.00
N GLY A 191 23.47 21.25 -15.67
CA GLY A 191 24.07 20.21 -14.83
C GLY A 191 23.10 19.71 -13.77
N GLY A 192 23.62 18.97 -12.78
CA GLY A 192 22.85 18.53 -11.62
C GLY A 192 23.57 17.44 -10.83
N LYS A 193 23.17 17.25 -9.56
CA LYS A 193 23.68 16.15 -8.74
C LYS A 193 23.16 14.83 -9.29
N ASN A 194 24.05 13.84 -9.50
CA ASN A 194 23.74 12.51 -10.04
C ASN A 194 23.01 12.54 -11.41
N VAL A 195 23.14 13.62 -12.17
CA VAL A 195 22.56 13.79 -13.52
C VAL A 195 23.70 14.05 -14.50
N SER A 196 23.62 13.44 -15.68
CA SER A 196 24.58 13.72 -16.75
C SER A 196 24.45 15.16 -17.22
N ASP A 197 25.56 15.82 -17.56
CA ASP A 197 25.53 17.18 -18.09
C ASP A 197 24.83 17.25 -19.45
N MET A 198 24.12 18.36 -19.70
CA MET A 198 23.54 18.70 -20.99
C MET A 198 24.27 19.89 -21.58
N PHE A 199 25.06 19.66 -22.61
CA PHE A 199 25.80 20.71 -23.31
C PHE A 199 25.34 20.78 -24.77
N GLY A 200 24.99 21.98 -25.22
CA GLY A 200 24.42 22.17 -26.54
C GLY A 200 24.77 23.48 -27.22
N ALA A 201 24.49 23.51 -28.52
CA ALA A 201 24.58 24.68 -29.38
C ALA A 201 23.19 25.08 -29.87
N LYS A 202 23.01 26.37 -30.14
CA LYS A 202 21.74 26.96 -30.58
C LYS A 202 21.99 27.93 -31.73
N LEU A 203 21.16 27.83 -32.76
CA LEU A 203 21.06 28.80 -33.84
C LEU A 203 19.63 29.35 -33.86
N ARG A 204 19.48 30.65 -34.09
CA ARG A 204 18.16 31.28 -34.17
C ARG A 204 18.13 32.40 -35.20
N ALA A 205 17.03 32.51 -35.93
CA ALA A 205 16.74 33.64 -36.80
C ALA A 205 15.43 34.29 -36.33
N GLU A 206 15.35 35.61 -36.35
CA GLU A 206 14.18 36.38 -35.97
C GLU A 206 13.95 37.50 -37.00
N LEU A 207 12.77 37.51 -37.62
CA LEU A 207 12.32 38.53 -38.55
C LEU A 207 11.19 39.32 -37.89
N ALA A 208 11.35 40.63 -37.75
CA ALA A 208 10.40 41.51 -37.09
C ALA A 208 9.97 42.64 -38.02
N PHE A 209 8.68 42.99 -37.96
CA PHE A 209 8.05 44.06 -38.71
C PHE A 209 7.42 45.07 -37.77
N THR A 210 7.42 46.34 -38.17
CA THR A 210 6.61 47.40 -37.56
C THR A 210 5.72 48.09 -38.61
N GLY A 211 5.01 49.16 -38.25
CA GLY A 211 4.12 49.88 -39.17
C GLY A 211 2.88 49.10 -39.61
N ILE A 212 2.41 48.15 -38.79
CA ILE A 212 1.35 47.20 -39.16
C ILE A 212 -0.02 47.87 -39.13
N ASN A 213 -0.71 47.85 -40.27
CA ASN A 213 -2.03 48.45 -40.41
C ASN A 213 -3.05 47.83 -39.42
N GLY A 214 -3.75 48.68 -38.67
CA GLY A 214 -4.73 48.27 -37.67
C GLY A 214 -4.18 48.04 -36.26
N LEU A 215 -2.87 48.20 -36.04
CA LEU A 215 -2.24 48.15 -34.72
C LEU A 215 -1.73 49.55 -34.29
N PRO A 216 -1.60 49.81 -32.97
CA PRO A 216 -1.00 51.05 -32.48
C PRO A 216 0.43 51.28 -33.00
N SER A 217 0.80 52.54 -33.20
CA SER A 217 2.19 52.90 -33.52
C SER A 217 3.13 52.42 -32.43
N GLY A 218 4.27 51.83 -32.80
CA GLY A 218 5.16 51.14 -31.84
C GLY A 218 4.93 49.63 -31.73
N SER A 219 3.87 49.08 -32.35
CA SER A 219 3.65 47.63 -32.39
C SER A 219 4.68 46.92 -33.27
N THR A 220 5.04 45.70 -32.85
CA THR A 220 5.89 44.80 -33.64
C THR A 220 5.26 43.41 -33.76
N VAL A 221 5.44 42.79 -34.93
CA VAL A 221 5.18 41.36 -35.14
C VAL A 221 6.48 40.69 -35.54
N SER A 222 6.85 39.64 -34.80
CA SER A 222 8.07 38.87 -35.04
C SER A 222 7.76 37.41 -35.35
N PHE A 223 8.53 36.85 -36.28
CA PHE A 223 8.59 35.43 -36.57
C PHE A 223 9.99 34.91 -36.31
N GLY A 224 10.09 33.81 -35.57
CA GLY A 224 11.38 33.21 -35.21
C GLY A 224 11.47 31.75 -35.63
N ALA A 225 12.68 31.32 -35.98
CA ALA A 225 13.04 29.92 -36.13
C ALA A 225 14.28 29.61 -35.28
N THR A 226 14.27 28.52 -34.53
CA THR A 226 15.37 28.09 -33.66
C THR A 226 15.72 26.63 -33.96
N GLY A 227 17.01 26.32 -34.08
CA GLY A 227 17.55 24.97 -34.08
C GLY A 227 18.50 24.77 -32.91
N THR A 228 18.42 23.63 -32.23
CA THR A 228 19.28 23.27 -31.12
C THR A 228 19.89 21.89 -31.33
N TYR A 229 21.09 21.68 -30.81
CA TYR A 229 21.69 20.36 -30.72
C TYR A 229 22.41 20.19 -29.39
N ASP A 230 22.06 19.15 -28.62
CA ASP A 230 22.79 18.77 -27.41
C ASP A 230 22.99 17.25 -27.28
N ASN A 231 23.78 16.86 -26.28
CA ASN A 231 24.14 15.47 -26.05
C ASN A 231 23.00 14.60 -25.48
N GLN A 232 21.90 15.19 -24.96
CA GLN A 232 20.76 14.47 -24.38
C GLN A 232 19.57 14.40 -25.35
N ASP A 233 19.01 15.55 -25.71
CA ASP A 233 17.81 15.71 -26.53
C ASP A 233 18.12 15.64 -28.04
N LYS A 234 19.40 15.61 -28.40
CA LYS A 234 19.88 15.58 -29.80
C LYS A 234 19.38 16.80 -30.57
N LEU A 235 18.80 16.62 -31.76
CA LEU A 235 18.38 17.73 -32.63
C LEU A 235 16.98 18.21 -32.24
N GLY A 236 16.88 19.48 -31.87
CA GLY A 236 15.63 20.17 -31.56
C GLY A 236 15.33 21.31 -32.53
N GLY A 237 14.05 21.66 -32.65
CA GLY A 237 13.60 22.74 -33.52
C GLY A 237 12.37 23.44 -32.95
N ALA A 238 12.25 24.74 -33.18
CA ALA A 238 11.06 25.49 -32.83
C ALA A 238 10.83 26.71 -33.74
N VAL A 239 9.56 27.04 -33.93
CA VAL A 239 9.11 28.28 -34.57
C VAL A 239 8.35 29.13 -33.56
N MET A 240 8.41 30.44 -33.72
CA MET A 240 7.78 31.41 -32.84
C MET A 240 7.05 32.47 -33.67
N ALA A 241 5.88 32.89 -33.19
CA ALA A 241 5.21 34.11 -33.63
C ALA A 241 4.91 34.96 -32.40
N ARG A 242 5.21 36.25 -32.47
CA ARG A 242 5.07 37.18 -31.35
C ARG A 242 4.46 38.49 -31.83
N LEU A 243 3.49 38.98 -31.06
CA LEU A 243 2.89 40.30 -31.21
C LEU A 243 3.19 41.12 -29.96
N ARG A 244 3.75 42.31 -30.14
CA ARG A 244 4.01 43.26 -29.05
C ARG A 244 3.28 44.58 -29.32
N ILE A 245 2.58 45.08 -28.31
CA ILE A 245 1.71 46.26 -28.41
C ILE A 245 2.03 47.23 -27.28
N PRO A 246 2.37 48.50 -27.58
CA PRO A 246 2.53 49.52 -26.56
C PRO A 246 1.18 49.97 -25.98
N PHE A 247 1.16 50.30 -24.69
CA PHE A 247 0.00 50.80 -23.95
C PHE A 247 0.42 51.86 -22.92
N GLY A 248 -0.50 52.74 -22.54
CA GLY A 248 -0.27 53.77 -21.51
C GLY A 248 -0.03 55.18 -22.07
N GLY A 249 -1.11 55.95 -22.18
CA GLY A 249 -1.12 57.43 -22.26
C GLY A 249 -0.83 58.06 -23.63
N ALA A 250 -1.75 58.89 -24.12
CA ALA A 250 -1.69 59.58 -25.42
C ALA A 250 -0.64 60.71 -25.56
N GLY A 251 0.37 60.73 -24.69
CA GLY A 251 1.46 61.73 -24.67
C GLY A 251 2.87 61.13 -24.77
N SER A 252 3.01 59.81 -24.66
CA SER A 252 4.28 59.11 -24.83
C SER A 252 4.55 59.02 -26.34
N ALA A 253 5.67 59.56 -26.83
CA ALA A 253 6.06 59.33 -28.21
C ALA A 253 6.13 57.82 -28.44
N ALA A 254 5.53 57.31 -29.53
CA ALA A 254 5.80 55.94 -29.95
C ALA A 254 7.30 55.90 -30.32
N GLY A 255 8.14 55.56 -29.35
CA GLY A 255 9.58 55.41 -29.54
C GLY A 255 9.88 54.38 -30.63
N ASP A 256 11.12 54.34 -31.12
CA ASP A 256 11.55 53.36 -32.12
C ASP A 256 11.12 51.94 -31.64
N PRO A 257 10.26 51.22 -32.39
CA PRO A 257 9.79 49.88 -32.04
C PRO A 257 10.93 48.87 -31.86
N PHE A 258 12.11 49.18 -32.38
CA PHE A 258 13.33 48.39 -32.27
C PHE A 258 14.35 48.92 -31.26
N ASP A 259 14.03 49.97 -30.50
CA ASP A 259 14.90 50.60 -29.52
C ASP A 259 15.45 49.55 -28.52
N PRO A 260 16.79 49.39 -28.42
CA PRO A 260 17.43 48.50 -27.46
C PRO A 260 16.96 48.67 -26.02
N ALA A 261 16.57 49.87 -25.59
CA ALA A 261 16.10 50.16 -24.24
C ALA A 261 14.82 49.39 -23.87
N ILE A 262 13.96 49.08 -24.86
CA ILE A 262 12.66 48.44 -24.66
C ILE A 262 12.57 47.04 -25.30
N GLN A 263 13.68 46.51 -25.81
CA GLN A 263 13.73 45.14 -26.35
C GLN A 263 13.37 44.09 -25.28
N ALA A 264 12.72 43.01 -25.70
CA ALA A 264 12.46 41.88 -24.81
C ALA A 264 13.76 41.30 -24.26
N VAL A 265 13.79 40.95 -22.97
CA VAL A 265 14.91 40.17 -22.43
C VAL A 265 14.92 38.79 -23.07
N ARG A 266 16.10 38.31 -23.46
CA ARG A 266 16.30 37.03 -24.14
C ARG A 266 17.06 36.06 -23.23
N ARG A 267 16.35 35.03 -22.78
CA ARG A 267 16.83 33.95 -21.91
C ARG A 267 15.96 32.69 -22.11
N ALA A 268 16.34 31.58 -21.51
CA ALA A 268 15.45 30.44 -21.32
C ALA A 268 14.41 30.80 -20.23
N SER A 269 13.15 30.98 -20.63
CA SER A 269 12.07 31.33 -19.70
C SER A 269 11.58 30.13 -18.88
N THR A 270 11.69 28.91 -19.43
CA THR A 270 11.22 27.67 -18.78
C THR A 270 12.34 27.03 -17.98
N ILE A 271 12.04 26.66 -16.73
CA ILE A 271 12.96 25.90 -15.88
C ILE A 271 13.21 24.54 -16.53
N LYS A 272 14.48 24.18 -16.76
CA LYS A 272 14.84 22.87 -17.27
C LYS A 272 14.80 21.86 -16.11
N THR A 273 13.96 20.83 -16.22
CA THR A 273 13.87 19.74 -15.24
C THR A 273 14.43 18.44 -15.81
N HIS A 274 14.79 17.52 -14.92
CA HIS A 274 15.17 16.15 -15.24
C HIS A 274 14.54 15.22 -14.21
N PHE A 275 13.98 14.10 -14.65
CA PHE A 275 13.53 13.04 -13.77
C PHE A 275 14.28 11.73 -14.05
N GLY A 276 14.63 11.01 -12.99
CA GLY A 276 15.34 9.75 -13.08
C GLY A 276 15.89 9.30 -11.73
N VAL A 277 16.63 8.20 -11.73
CA VAL A 277 17.26 7.61 -10.53
C VAL A 277 18.46 8.44 -10.07
N THR A 278 18.18 9.58 -9.44
CA THR A 278 19.15 10.65 -9.18
C THR A 278 19.29 10.98 -7.69
N GLY A 279 18.50 10.34 -6.82
CA GLY A 279 18.63 10.47 -5.37
C GLY A 279 19.99 10.02 -4.84
N ASP A 280 20.28 10.39 -3.60
CA ASP A 280 21.42 9.83 -2.89
C ASP A 280 21.16 8.37 -2.52
N ILE A 281 22.23 7.57 -2.41
CA ILE A 281 22.10 6.21 -1.86
C ILE A 281 21.78 6.33 -0.36
N GLU A 282 20.81 5.54 0.07
CA GLU A 282 20.35 5.46 1.45
C GLU A 282 19.99 4.03 1.85
N ASP A 283 19.67 3.83 3.13
CA ASP A 283 19.21 2.54 3.62
C ASP A 283 17.88 2.14 2.95
N ALA A 284 17.82 0.90 2.47
CA ALA A 284 16.58 0.29 2.01
C ALA A 284 15.80 -0.25 3.21
N VAL A 285 14.52 0.04 3.27
CA VAL A 285 13.58 -0.56 4.23
C VAL A 285 12.68 -1.51 3.47
N LEU A 286 12.56 -2.75 3.94
CA LEU A 286 11.62 -3.74 3.41
C LEU A 286 10.20 -3.33 3.79
N ASP A 287 9.33 -3.10 2.81
CA ASP A 287 7.99 -2.54 3.07
C ASP A 287 7.11 -3.51 3.87
N LEU A 288 7.27 -4.81 3.64
CA LEU A 288 6.48 -5.88 4.27
C LEU A 288 6.65 -6.01 5.79
N ASN A 289 7.86 -5.76 6.33
CA ASN A 289 8.13 -5.91 7.78
C ASN A 289 8.80 -4.67 8.43
N GLY A 290 9.04 -3.62 7.66
CA GLY A 290 9.66 -2.38 8.12
C GLY A 290 11.13 -2.50 8.54
N GLN A 291 11.79 -3.64 8.28
CA GLN A 291 13.20 -3.83 8.62
C GLN A 291 14.12 -3.15 7.61
N THR A 292 15.23 -2.61 8.09
CA THR A 292 16.31 -2.16 7.21
C THR A 292 17.00 -3.36 6.58
N ALA A 293 17.11 -3.37 5.26
CA ALA A 293 17.80 -4.42 4.52
C ALA A 293 19.30 -4.38 4.80
N GLY A 294 19.85 -5.53 5.20
CA GLY A 294 21.26 -5.70 5.51
C GLY A 294 22.07 -6.24 4.34
N ARG A 295 23.06 -7.08 4.67
CA ARG A 295 23.96 -7.69 3.69
C ARG A 295 23.18 -8.62 2.76
N LEU A 296 23.48 -8.54 1.47
CA LEU A 296 22.93 -9.44 0.46
C LEU A 296 23.82 -10.68 0.36
N VAL A 297 23.26 -11.87 0.52
CA VAL A 297 23.97 -13.15 0.39
C VAL A 297 23.15 -14.13 -0.43
N ASN A 298 23.82 -15.01 -1.18
CA ASN A 298 23.17 -16.02 -2.03
C ASN A 298 23.38 -17.42 -1.44
N ILE A 299 22.35 -18.26 -1.51
CA ILE A 299 22.42 -19.69 -1.20
C ILE A 299 21.81 -20.51 -2.33
N SER A 300 22.35 -21.70 -2.58
CA SER A 300 21.87 -22.67 -3.56
C SER A 300 22.27 -24.08 -3.13
N ALA A 301 21.94 -25.11 -3.92
CA ALA A 301 22.48 -26.46 -3.71
C ALA A 301 24.01 -26.50 -3.64
N GLY A 302 24.71 -25.61 -4.36
CA GLY A 302 26.17 -25.50 -4.35
C GLY A 302 26.74 -24.95 -3.05
N SER A 303 25.91 -24.39 -2.16
CA SER A 303 26.32 -23.86 -0.86
C SER A 303 26.57 -24.97 0.19
N GLY A 304 26.19 -26.21 -0.11
CA GLY A 304 26.43 -27.37 0.75
C GLY A 304 25.19 -27.78 1.56
N ASP A 305 25.44 -28.44 2.69
CA ASP A 305 24.40 -28.92 3.60
C ASP A 305 23.87 -27.81 4.55
N ALA A 306 22.98 -28.18 5.47
CA ALA A 306 22.38 -27.23 6.40
C ALA A 306 23.43 -26.51 7.27
N ALA A 307 24.49 -27.20 7.69
CA ALA A 307 25.55 -26.61 8.51
C ALA A 307 26.36 -25.57 7.72
N ALA A 308 26.72 -25.88 6.47
CA ALA A 308 27.43 -24.95 5.60
C ALA A 308 26.59 -23.71 5.27
N ILE A 309 25.30 -23.89 4.95
CA ILE A 309 24.37 -22.78 4.70
C ILE A 309 24.22 -21.92 5.95
N ASN A 310 24.00 -22.51 7.13
CA ASN A 310 23.87 -21.76 8.37
C ASN A 310 25.15 -20.96 8.73
N ALA A 311 26.34 -21.44 8.36
CA ALA A 311 27.57 -20.67 8.51
C ALA A 311 27.61 -19.43 7.60
N ILE A 312 27.08 -19.53 6.37
CA ILE A 312 26.92 -18.37 5.47
C ILE A 312 25.94 -17.36 6.07
N LEU A 313 24.79 -17.83 6.58
CA LEU A 313 23.77 -16.99 7.20
C LEU A 313 24.30 -16.28 8.45
N ALA A 314 24.98 -17.00 9.34
CA ALA A 314 25.60 -16.43 10.53
C ALA A 314 26.67 -15.41 10.17
N GLY A 315 27.49 -15.70 9.15
CA GLY A 315 28.50 -14.76 8.65
C GLY A 315 27.91 -13.50 8.01
N ALA A 316 26.66 -13.55 7.53
CA ALA A 316 25.93 -12.41 6.97
C ALA A 316 25.43 -11.43 8.05
N GLY A 317 25.17 -11.94 9.26
CA GLY A 317 24.68 -11.17 10.40
C GLY A 317 23.18 -10.86 10.33
N ASP A 318 22.70 -10.16 11.36
CA ASP A 318 21.30 -9.74 11.50
C ASP A 318 20.84 -8.86 10.33
N GLY A 319 19.55 -8.93 9.99
CA GLY A 319 18.96 -8.11 8.93
C GLY A 319 19.37 -8.48 7.50
N ALA A 320 20.22 -9.50 7.31
CA ALA A 320 20.67 -9.91 5.99
C ALA A 320 19.52 -10.34 5.07
N VAL A 321 19.65 -10.03 3.78
CA VAL A 321 18.75 -10.51 2.72
C VAL A 321 19.40 -11.70 2.03
N VAL A 322 18.80 -12.86 2.21
CA VAL A 322 19.27 -14.16 1.74
C VAL A 322 18.50 -14.50 0.47
N LEU A 323 19.18 -14.54 -0.66
CA LEU A 323 18.62 -14.95 -1.94
C LEU A 323 18.83 -16.45 -2.11
N ALA A 324 17.76 -17.21 -1.99
CA ALA A 324 17.79 -18.63 -2.28
C ALA A 324 17.52 -18.84 -3.78
N ASP A 325 18.19 -19.83 -4.37
CA ASP A 325 18.15 -20.11 -5.80
C ASP A 325 18.10 -21.62 -6.08
N GLY A 326 17.08 -22.04 -6.84
CA GLY A 326 16.86 -23.42 -7.26
C GLY A 326 16.45 -24.36 -6.13
N ASP A 327 16.62 -25.67 -6.37
CA ASP A 327 16.27 -26.72 -5.42
C ASP A 327 17.40 -26.93 -4.40
N ILE A 328 17.10 -26.79 -3.11
CA ILE A 328 18.06 -26.91 -2.01
C ILE A 328 17.61 -28.03 -1.06
N GLY A 329 18.39 -29.11 -1.00
CA GLY A 329 18.15 -30.22 -0.08
C GLY A 329 18.89 -30.03 1.24
N LEU A 330 18.21 -30.23 2.37
CA LEU A 330 18.73 -29.98 3.70
C LEU A 330 18.57 -31.23 4.59
N ASN A 331 19.66 -31.60 5.28
CA ASN A 331 19.72 -32.69 6.26
C ASN A 331 19.48 -32.22 7.71
N GLY A 332 19.02 -30.97 7.89
CA GLY A 332 18.74 -30.33 9.16
C GLY A 332 18.12 -28.94 8.91
N SER A 333 17.90 -28.17 9.97
CA SER A 333 17.24 -26.86 9.88
C SER A 333 18.10 -25.79 9.22
N LEU A 334 17.50 -24.99 8.34
CA LEU A 334 18.00 -23.67 7.94
C LEU A 334 17.58 -22.65 8.99
N MET A 335 18.54 -22.02 9.66
CA MET A 335 18.31 -21.15 10.81
C MET A 335 18.46 -19.68 10.41
N LEU A 336 17.35 -18.94 10.38
CA LEU A 336 17.37 -17.49 10.16
C LEU A 336 17.71 -16.77 11.45
N ALA A 337 18.69 -15.87 11.39
CA ALA A 337 19.01 -14.95 12.47
C ALA A 337 18.01 -13.77 12.51
N ASN A 338 18.11 -12.97 13.57
CA ASN A 338 17.20 -11.86 13.83
C ASN A 338 17.15 -10.89 12.64
N GLY A 339 15.94 -10.57 12.16
CA GLY A 339 15.73 -9.66 11.03
C GLY A 339 16.08 -10.22 9.65
N GLN A 340 16.62 -11.44 9.53
CA GLN A 340 17.00 -11.99 8.24
C GLN A 340 15.78 -12.28 7.36
N THR A 341 15.91 -11.99 6.08
CA THR A 341 14.89 -12.26 5.05
C THR A 341 15.38 -13.35 4.12
N LEU A 342 14.66 -14.46 4.03
CA LEU A 342 14.85 -15.52 3.05
C LEU A 342 13.90 -15.32 1.88
N LEU A 343 14.46 -15.00 0.70
CA LEU A 343 13.71 -14.70 -0.52
C LEU A 343 14.05 -15.73 -1.60
N GLY A 344 13.07 -16.53 -2.03
CA GLY A 344 13.24 -17.47 -3.13
C GLY A 344 13.35 -16.79 -4.50
N GLY A 345 13.88 -17.50 -5.49
CA GLY A 345 14.06 -17.01 -6.85
C GLY A 345 12.73 -16.66 -7.54
N GLY A 346 12.72 -15.55 -8.27
CA GLY A 346 11.50 -14.90 -8.79
C GLY A 346 10.76 -14.04 -7.76
N GLY A 347 11.06 -14.19 -6.47
CA GLY A 347 10.50 -13.38 -5.40
C GLY A 347 10.87 -11.90 -5.52
N THR A 348 9.92 -11.02 -5.18
CA THR A 348 10.11 -9.57 -5.23
C THR A 348 9.80 -8.94 -3.87
N LEU A 349 10.70 -8.07 -3.41
CA LEU A 349 10.55 -7.24 -2.23
C LEU A 349 10.20 -5.81 -2.64
N ALA A 350 9.11 -5.28 -2.11
CA ALA A 350 8.87 -3.84 -2.12
C ALA A 350 9.83 -3.15 -1.14
N LEU A 351 10.45 -2.07 -1.59
CA LEU A 351 11.43 -1.30 -0.84
C LEU A 351 10.98 0.15 -0.71
N ARG A 352 11.38 0.76 0.41
CA ARG A 352 11.28 2.19 0.64
C ARG A 352 12.62 2.77 1.09
N GLY A 353 12.97 3.95 0.58
CA GLY A 353 14.12 4.71 1.07
C GLY A 353 13.90 5.21 2.49
N ALA A 354 14.85 4.95 3.40
CA ALA A 354 14.69 5.29 4.82
C ALA A 354 14.54 6.80 5.11
N LYS A 355 15.14 7.68 4.29
CA LYS A 355 15.05 9.14 4.42
C LYS A 355 14.12 9.76 3.39
N SER A 356 14.18 9.32 2.13
CA SER A 356 13.33 9.91 1.08
C SER A 356 11.87 9.48 1.18
N GLY A 357 11.60 8.28 1.71
CA GLY A 357 10.28 7.65 1.61
C GLY A 357 9.91 7.20 0.19
N GLY A 358 10.80 7.37 -0.79
CA GLY A 358 10.60 6.92 -2.16
C GLY A 358 10.44 5.40 -2.23
N ARG A 359 9.69 4.91 -3.21
CA ARG A 359 9.35 3.49 -3.36
C ARG A 359 10.00 2.87 -4.59
N GLY A 360 10.30 1.59 -4.48
CA GLY A 360 10.81 0.76 -5.57
C GLY A 360 10.72 -0.71 -5.21
N SER A 361 11.38 -1.56 -5.99
CA SER A 361 11.40 -3.00 -5.75
C SER A 361 12.77 -3.62 -5.98
N PHE A 362 12.97 -4.78 -5.37
CA PHE A 362 14.11 -5.66 -5.60
C PHE A 362 13.61 -7.06 -5.91
N THR A 363 14.05 -7.64 -7.01
CA THR A 363 13.66 -9.00 -7.43
C THR A 363 14.86 -9.93 -7.35
N ASN A 364 14.69 -11.07 -6.69
CA ASN A 364 15.65 -12.16 -6.79
C ASN A 364 15.56 -12.78 -8.19
N SER A 365 16.55 -12.53 -9.04
CA SER A 365 16.58 -13.04 -10.42
C SER A 365 17.00 -14.52 -10.54
N GLY A 366 17.20 -15.21 -9.43
CA GLY A 366 17.48 -16.65 -9.39
C GLY A 366 16.29 -17.50 -9.88
N ALA A 367 16.55 -18.78 -10.12
CA ALA A 367 15.54 -19.79 -10.40
C ALA A 367 14.62 -20.02 -9.17
N HIS A 368 13.36 -20.34 -9.45
CA HIS A 368 12.36 -20.61 -8.42
C HIS A 368 12.90 -21.59 -7.37
N THR A 369 12.71 -21.24 -6.10
CA THR A 369 13.32 -21.98 -4.99
C THR A 369 12.37 -23.01 -4.42
N THR A 370 12.90 -24.23 -4.20
CA THR A 370 12.27 -25.26 -3.37
C THR A 370 13.26 -25.70 -2.31
N LEU A 371 12.86 -25.65 -1.04
CA LEU A 371 13.60 -26.26 0.06
C LEU A 371 13.03 -27.66 0.32
N THR A 372 13.90 -28.67 0.38
CA THR A 372 13.52 -30.05 0.71
C THR A 372 14.21 -30.50 1.98
N GLY A 373 13.44 -30.75 3.04
CA GLY A 373 13.91 -31.24 4.33
C GLY A 373 13.86 -32.76 4.40
N TYR A 374 15.02 -33.40 4.57
CA TYR A 374 15.12 -34.85 4.65
C TYR A 374 15.05 -35.41 6.08
N ASP A 375 15.19 -34.56 7.10
CA ASP A 375 15.10 -34.95 8.50
C ASP A 375 13.68 -34.72 9.03
N PRO A 376 12.88 -35.77 9.29
CA PRO A 376 11.53 -35.64 9.82
C PRO A 376 11.48 -35.24 11.30
N ALA A 377 12.64 -35.15 11.99
CA ALA A 377 12.73 -34.77 13.39
C ALA A 377 13.07 -33.29 13.61
N SER A 378 13.39 -32.55 12.55
CA SER A 378 13.80 -31.14 12.61
C SER A 378 12.91 -30.28 11.71
N ASP A 379 12.52 -29.09 12.16
CA ASP A 379 11.83 -28.14 11.28
C ASP A 379 12.75 -27.73 10.12
N LEU A 380 12.22 -27.56 8.92
CA LEU A 380 13.04 -27.24 7.75
C LEU A 380 13.60 -25.82 7.83
N VAL A 381 12.77 -24.84 8.15
CA VAL A 381 13.18 -23.45 8.41
C VAL A 381 12.86 -23.07 9.85
N THR A 382 13.86 -22.59 10.59
CA THR A 382 13.66 -22.03 11.93
C THR A 382 13.84 -20.52 11.89
N MET A 383 12.83 -19.78 12.32
CA MET A 383 12.82 -18.30 12.29
C MET A 383 13.16 -17.71 13.65
N ALA A 384 14.05 -16.72 13.68
CA ALA A 384 14.23 -15.81 14.80
C ALA A 384 13.25 -14.62 14.72
N SER A 385 13.28 -13.73 15.72
CA SER A 385 12.47 -12.51 15.70
C SER A 385 12.77 -11.64 14.48
N ASN A 386 11.77 -10.91 13.98
CA ASN A 386 11.88 -9.98 12.84
C ASN A 386 12.23 -10.64 11.50
N SER A 387 12.36 -11.96 11.46
CA SER A 387 12.73 -12.69 10.24
C SER A 387 11.56 -12.78 9.27
N MET A 388 11.89 -12.94 7.99
CA MET A 388 10.93 -13.11 6.91
C MET A 388 11.29 -14.32 6.05
N VAL A 389 10.27 -15.08 5.63
CA VAL A 389 10.38 -16.13 4.61
C VAL A 389 9.42 -15.79 3.50
N SER A 390 9.88 -15.72 2.25
CA SER A 390 9.01 -15.40 1.13
C SER A 390 9.35 -15.99 -0.23
N SER A 391 8.32 -16.38 -0.97
CA SER A 391 8.38 -16.77 -2.39
C SER A 391 9.19 -18.03 -2.66
N LEU A 392 8.90 -19.11 -1.92
CA LEU A 392 9.53 -20.41 -2.12
C LEU A 392 8.59 -21.58 -1.79
N GLY A 393 8.87 -22.74 -2.39
CA GLY A 393 8.29 -24.02 -2.00
C GLY A 393 9.06 -24.67 -0.85
N ILE A 394 8.36 -25.39 0.02
CA ILE A 394 8.88 -26.07 1.21
C ILE A 394 8.30 -27.48 1.23
N ILE A 395 9.16 -28.49 1.20
CA ILE A 395 8.77 -29.90 1.18
C ILE A 395 9.49 -30.64 2.31
N GLY A 396 8.74 -31.35 3.15
CA GLY A 396 9.33 -32.17 4.21
C GLY A 396 9.76 -31.39 5.46
N GLY A 397 10.63 -32.00 6.27
CA GLY A 397 10.92 -31.58 7.65
C GLY A 397 9.86 -32.06 8.66
N LEU A 398 10.12 -31.85 9.96
CA LEU A 398 9.13 -32.03 11.02
C LEU A 398 7.98 -31.05 10.82
N ALA A 399 8.25 -29.74 10.93
CA ALA A 399 7.44 -28.70 10.32
C ALA A 399 8.16 -28.05 9.15
N GLY A 400 7.41 -27.51 8.20
CA GLY A 400 7.99 -26.73 7.10
C GLY A 400 8.65 -25.46 7.62
N ILE A 401 7.97 -24.75 8.53
CA ILE A 401 8.48 -23.57 9.22
C ILE A 401 8.20 -23.70 10.72
N GLY A 402 9.21 -23.46 11.55
CA GLY A 402 9.12 -23.48 13.01
C GLY A 402 9.65 -22.21 13.67
N SER A 403 9.02 -21.78 14.77
CA SER A 403 9.55 -20.73 15.63
C SER A 403 9.04 -20.85 17.07
N ALA A 404 9.88 -20.51 18.04
CA ALA A 404 9.56 -20.57 19.46
C ALA A 404 10.13 -19.37 20.23
N GLY A 405 9.30 -18.69 21.03
CA GLY A 405 9.73 -17.57 21.87
C GLY A 405 10.23 -16.35 21.09
N THR A 406 9.64 -16.07 19.93
CA THR A 406 10.05 -15.01 19.00
C THR A 406 8.96 -13.98 18.77
N SER A 407 9.27 -12.93 18.01
CA SER A 407 8.31 -11.87 17.69
C SER A 407 8.46 -11.31 16.28
N ARG A 408 7.38 -10.73 15.75
CA ARG A 408 7.33 -10.02 14.46
C ARG A 408 7.82 -10.87 13.28
N LEU A 409 7.23 -12.04 13.08
CA LEU A 409 7.53 -12.93 11.97
C LEU A 409 6.69 -12.59 10.73
N THR A 410 7.27 -12.74 9.53
CA THR A 410 6.54 -12.62 8.26
C THR A 410 6.75 -13.86 7.39
N ILE A 411 5.67 -14.56 7.08
CA ILE A 411 5.64 -15.72 6.19
C ILE A 411 4.72 -15.35 5.03
N HIS A 412 5.29 -15.09 3.85
CA HIS A 412 4.58 -14.50 2.72
C HIS A 412 4.79 -15.31 1.44
N ASN A 413 3.71 -15.74 0.77
CA ASN A 413 3.82 -16.43 -0.52
C ASN A 413 4.71 -17.69 -0.44
N VAL A 414 4.38 -18.60 0.48
CA VAL A 414 5.03 -19.91 0.58
C VAL A 414 4.07 -21.03 0.19
N ASP A 415 4.60 -22.09 -0.40
CA ASP A 415 3.87 -23.33 -0.69
C ASP A 415 4.48 -24.49 0.10
N ILE A 416 3.76 -24.98 1.12
CA ILE A 416 4.25 -25.99 2.07
C ILE A 416 3.54 -27.32 1.85
N SER A 417 4.29 -28.41 1.69
CA SER A 417 3.72 -29.75 1.56
C SER A 417 4.56 -30.88 2.17
N ASN A 418 3.94 -32.05 2.34
CA ASN A 418 4.60 -33.30 2.72
C ASN A 418 5.48 -33.23 3.98
N THR A 419 5.11 -32.40 4.96
CA THR A 419 5.81 -32.35 6.25
C THR A 419 5.46 -33.59 7.08
N ALA A 420 6.37 -33.99 7.97
CA ALA A 420 6.17 -35.14 8.85
C ALA A 420 5.23 -34.84 10.02
N HIS A 421 5.03 -33.55 10.34
CA HIS A 421 4.15 -33.07 11.40
C HIS A 421 3.30 -31.88 10.93
N ASP A 422 3.62 -30.65 11.35
CA ASP A 422 2.82 -29.45 11.03
C ASP A 422 3.30 -28.78 9.73
N GLY A 423 2.48 -27.93 9.12
CA GLY A 423 2.96 -27.04 8.05
C GLY A 423 3.81 -25.92 8.64
N ILE A 424 3.20 -25.12 9.51
CA ILE A 424 3.81 -24.03 10.27
C ILE A 424 3.57 -24.26 11.76
N ARG A 425 4.64 -24.20 12.57
CA ARG A 425 4.60 -24.41 14.02
C ARG A 425 5.14 -23.19 14.77
N LEU A 426 4.27 -22.54 15.54
CA LEU A 426 4.56 -21.37 16.34
C LEU A 426 4.30 -21.68 17.83
N ALA A 427 5.29 -21.42 18.68
CA ALA A 427 5.17 -21.59 20.13
C ALA A 427 5.57 -20.30 20.85
N SER A 428 4.67 -19.73 21.63
CA SER A 428 4.88 -18.48 22.39
C SER A 428 5.42 -17.35 21.51
N VAL A 429 4.83 -17.16 20.33
CA VAL A 429 5.23 -16.12 19.37
C VAL A 429 4.36 -14.87 19.55
N ASP A 430 4.97 -13.69 19.56
CA ASP A 430 4.27 -12.41 19.62
C ASP A 430 4.38 -11.62 18.30
N GLY A 431 3.33 -11.65 17.50
CA GLY A 431 3.29 -11.01 16.19
C GLY A 431 3.79 -11.94 15.10
N ALA A 432 2.87 -12.60 14.40
CA ALA A 432 3.18 -13.37 13.20
C ALA A 432 2.16 -13.06 12.12
N VAL A 433 2.63 -12.82 10.89
CA VAL A 433 1.79 -12.63 9.71
C VAL A 433 2.07 -13.77 8.74
N ILE A 434 1.04 -14.57 8.46
CA ILE A 434 1.04 -15.62 7.43
C ILE A 434 0.10 -15.14 6.33
N GLU A 435 0.61 -14.92 5.13
CA GLU A 435 -0.19 -14.37 4.04
C GLU A 435 0.14 -14.94 2.67
N ASN A 436 -0.84 -14.92 1.76
CA ASN A 436 -0.70 -15.35 0.36
C ASN A 436 -0.14 -16.77 0.21
N SER A 437 -0.40 -17.65 1.18
CA SER A 437 0.31 -18.93 1.29
C SER A 437 -0.60 -20.12 1.03
N ARG A 438 0.01 -21.23 0.64
CA ARG A 438 -0.66 -22.51 0.42
C ARG A 438 -0.01 -23.59 1.29
N ILE A 439 -0.83 -24.37 1.97
CA ILE A 439 -0.37 -25.49 2.80
C ILE A 439 -1.21 -26.70 2.44
N HIS A 440 -0.58 -27.74 1.92
CA HIS A 440 -1.33 -28.85 1.35
C HIS A 440 -0.61 -30.18 1.42
N ASP A 441 -1.39 -31.27 1.29
CA ASP A 441 -0.86 -32.64 1.24
C ASP A 441 0.10 -32.93 2.40
N LEU A 442 -0.34 -32.56 3.61
CA LEU A 442 0.37 -32.91 4.83
C LEU A 442 0.01 -34.33 5.27
N TYR A 443 0.73 -34.86 6.26
CA TYR A 443 0.40 -36.15 6.83
C TYR A 443 -1.04 -36.18 7.37
N ILE A 444 -1.80 -37.19 6.94
CA ILE A 444 -3.16 -37.47 7.40
C ILE A 444 -3.10 -38.55 8.49
N CYS A 445 -3.33 -38.17 9.74
CA CYS A 445 -3.27 -39.11 10.85
C CYS A 445 -4.61 -39.83 11.09
N ASP A 446 -4.70 -41.11 10.74
CA ASP A 446 -5.92 -41.92 10.89
C ASP A 446 -6.20 -42.46 12.30
N ASN A 447 -5.23 -42.38 13.21
CA ASN A 447 -5.39 -42.92 14.55
C ASN A 447 -6.03 -41.91 15.50
N ASN A 448 -7.26 -42.18 15.94
CA ASN A 448 -7.99 -41.27 16.82
C ASN A 448 -7.31 -41.07 18.17
N THR A 449 -6.86 -42.15 18.81
CA THR A 449 -6.14 -42.06 20.10
C THR A 449 -4.87 -41.21 20.01
N LEU A 450 -4.19 -41.23 18.86
CA LEU A 450 -2.95 -40.48 18.69
C LEU A 450 -3.15 -39.04 18.29
N CYS A 451 -4.21 -38.71 17.56
CA CYS A 451 -4.27 -37.43 16.84
C CYS A 451 -5.53 -36.63 17.10
N GLU A 452 -6.50 -37.16 17.84
CA GLU A 452 -7.66 -36.40 18.28
C GLU A 452 -7.27 -35.42 19.38
N PHE A 453 -7.76 -34.19 19.26
CA PHE A 453 -7.77 -33.24 20.35
C PHE A 453 -8.62 -33.81 21.49
N ALA A 454 -8.10 -33.74 22.70
CA ALA A 454 -8.84 -34.10 23.90
C ALA A 454 -8.76 -32.94 24.87
N VAL A 455 -9.89 -32.58 25.48
CA VAL A 455 -9.91 -31.50 26.49
C VAL A 455 -9.06 -31.85 27.73
N GLY A 456 -8.82 -33.14 27.99
CA GLY A 456 -7.87 -33.59 29.01
C GLY A 456 -6.40 -33.51 28.59
N ASN A 457 -6.10 -33.04 27.38
CA ASN A 457 -4.76 -32.71 26.89
C ASN A 457 -4.87 -31.49 25.97
N PRO A 458 -5.18 -30.30 26.52
CA PRO A 458 -5.63 -29.15 25.73
C PRO A 458 -4.49 -28.50 24.92
N ASN A 459 -3.25 -28.88 25.16
CA ASN A 459 -2.06 -28.36 24.47
C ASN A 459 -1.71 -29.13 23.19
N ARG A 460 -2.54 -30.10 22.77
CA ARG A 460 -2.15 -31.07 21.74
C ARG A 460 -3.20 -31.21 20.63
N ALA A 461 -2.88 -30.62 19.48
CA ALA A 461 -3.53 -30.89 18.19
C ALA A 461 -2.44 -31.07 17.12
N PRO A 462 -1.91 -32.30 16.95
CA PRO A 462 -0.76 -32.55 16.09
C PRO A 462 -1.15 -32.58 14.61
N TYR A 463 -0.18 -32.37 13.72
CA TYR A 463 -0.35 -32.45 12.27
C TYR A 463 -1.27 -31.36 11.69
N ALA A 464 -1.22 -30.16 12.26
CA ALA A 464 -1.98 -29.03 11.77
C ALA A 464 -1.26 -28.35 10.60
N ALA A 465 -2.01 -27.80 9.65
CA ALA A 465 -1.41 -26.93 8.64
C ALA A 465 -0.73 -25.73 9.31
N ILE A 466 -1.41 -25.14 10.31
CA ILE A 466 -0.85 -24.10 11.18
C ILE A 466 -1.16 -24.47 12.63
N SER A 467 -0.10 -24.67 13.42
CA SER A 467 -0.15 -24.91 14.87
C SER A 467 0.43 -23.69 15.59
N ALA A 468 -0.39 -22.97 16.35
CA ALA A 468 -0.01 -21.74 17.04
C ALA A 468 -0.35 -21.83 18.53
N HIS A 469 0.63 -22.17 19.34
CA HIS A 469 0.46 -22.38 20.78
C HIS A 469 1.02 -21.19 21.56
N GLY A 470 0.26 -20.65 22.52
CA GLY A 470 0.63 -19.45 23.30
C GLY A 470 0.91 -18.20 22.45
N THR A 471 0.38 -18.15 21.23
CA THR A 471 0.75 -17.12 20.25
C THR A 471 -0.18 -15.91 20.34
N ALA A 472 0.39 -14.71 20.44
CA ALA A 472 -0.32 -13.45 20.44
C ALA A 472 -0.11 -12.68 19.13
N ASN A 473 -1.08 -11.83 18.76
CA ASN A 473 -0.99 -10.95 17.58
C ASN A 473 -0.75 -11.73 16.26
N LEU A 474 -1.47 -12.84 16.09
CA LEU A 474 -1.40 -13.69 14.90
C LEU A 474 -2.35 -13.18 13.81
N THR A 475 -1.87 -13.01 12.59
CA THR A 475 -2.69 -12.76 11.41
C THR A 475 -2.44 -13.84 10.37
N ILE A 476 -3.51 -14.49 9.92
CA ILE A 476 -3.51 -15.42 8.79
C ILE A 476 -4.45 -14.85 7.75
N ARG A 477 -3.94 -14.54 6.56
CA ARG A 477 -4.78 -13.99 5.49
C ARG A 477 -4.47 -14.52 4.12
N ASP A 478 -5.45 -14.49 3.22
CA ASP A 478 -5.28 -14.90 1.82
C ASP A 478 -4.59 -16.28 1.71
N THR A 479 -4.98 -17.22 2.57
CA THR A 479 -4.29 -18.50 2.77
C THR A 479 -5.21 -19.67 2.43
N THR A 480 -4.70 -20.62 1.65
CA THR A 480 -5.41 -21.85 1.29
C THR A 480 -4.78 -23.05 1.96
N ILE A 481 -5.60 -23.83 2.65
CA ILE A 481 -5.20 -25.05 3.35
C ILE A 481 -6.01 -26.21 2.78
N ASP A 482 -5.34 -27.30 2.41
CA ASP A 482 -6.01 -28.38 1.69
C ASP A 482 -5.40 -29.76 1.94
N ASN A 483 -6.23 -30.77 2.23
CA ASN A 483 -5.77 -32.14 2.46
C ASN A 483 -4.77 -32.24 3.63
N VAL A 484 -5.29 -32.02 4.85
CA VAL A 484 -4.51 -31.94 6.09
C VAL A 484 -5.21 -32.68 7.24
N THR A 485 -4.50 -33.00 8.33
CA THR A 485 -5.16 -33.54 9.53
C THR A 485 -6.00 -32.45 10.18
N TYR A 486 -5.38 -31.39 10.73
CA TYR A 486 -6.09 -30.18 11.18
C TYR A 486 -5.81 -29.03 10.22
N GLY A 487 -6.77 -28.14 10.04
CA GLY A 487 -6.52 -26.89 9.32
C GLY A 487 -5.66 -25.96 10.18
N ILE A 488 -6.29 -25.27 11.13
CA ILE A 488 -5.63 -24.33 12.03
C ILE A 488 -5.91 -24.73 13.47
N PHE A 489 -4.87 -24.95 14.25
CA PHE A 489 -4.92 -25.00 15.69
C PHE A 489 -4.31 -23.72 16.26
N ALA A 490 -5.07 -22.99 17.08
CA ALA A 490 -4.52 -21.91 17.87
C ALA A 490 -5.06 -21.94 19.30
N GLY A 491 -4.16 -22.02 20.28
CA GLY A 491 -4.59 -22.16 21.67
C GLY A 491 -3.56 -21.68 22.67
N SER A 492 -4.03 -21.35 23.85
CA SER A 492 -3.17 -20.95 24.96
C SER A 492 -2.31 -22.11 25.45
N VAL A 493 -1.13 -21.80 26.01
CA VAL A 493 -0.37 -22.77 26.79
C VAL A 493 -1.07 -22.91 28.14
N ILE A 494 -1.47 -24.14 28.46
CA ILE A 494 -2.16 -24.48 29.70
C ILE A 494 -1.24 -25.40 30.51
N ASP A 495 -0.95 -25.02 31.75
CA ASP A 495 -0.34 -25.91 32.73
C ASP A 495 -1.44 -26.67 33.45
N ASP A 496 -1.52 -27.99 33.19
CA ASP A 496 -2.46 -28.93 33.78
C ASP A 496 -1.78 -29.92 34.73
N SER A 497 -0.57 -29.60 35.20
CA SER A 497 0.16 -30.43 36.17
C SER A 497 -0.47 -30.44 37.57
N ASP A 498 -1.24 -29.40 37.92
CA ASP A 498 -2.01 -29.26 39.15
C ASP A 498 -3.46 -28.85 38.86
N TRP A 499 -4.35 -29.02 39.85
CA TRP A 499 -5.76 -28.63 39.77
C TRP A 499 -6.07 -27.38 40.61
N PRO A 500 -6.72 -26.34 40.05
CA PRO A 500 -7.20 -26.23 38.67
C PRO A 500 -6.07 -25.90 37.67
N PRO A 501 -6.20 -26.28 36.39
CA PRO A 501 -5.26 -25.88 35.34
C PRO A 501 -5.21 -24.36 35.20
N VAL A 502 -4.06 -23.84 34.74
CA VAL A 502 -3.84 -22.39 34.54
C VAL A 502 -3.29 -22.07 33.17
N VAL A 503 -3.68 -20.93 32.60
CA VAL A 503 -3.05 -20.41 31.38
C VAL A 503 -1.69 -19.80 31.72
N THR A 504 -0.63 -20.26 31.08
CA THR A 504 0.74 -19.72 31.25
C THR A 504 1.12 -18.75 30.13
N ASP A 505 0.73 -19.05 28.88
CA ASP A 505 0.84 -18.14 27.74
C ASP A 505 -0.51 -18.03 27.01
N LEU A 506 -1.10 -16.83 27.04
CA LEU A 506 -2.42 -16.58 26.46
C LEU A 506 -2.34 -16.41 24.93
N ALA A 507 -3.07 -17.24 24.18
CA ALA A 507 -3.31 -17.03 22.77
C ALA A 507 -4.34 -15.91 22.56
N ARG A 508 -3.94 -14.81 21.93
CA ARG A 508 -4.82 -13.63 21.82
C ARG A 508 -4.59 -12.75 20.61
N ASN A 509 -5.60 -11.94 20.29
CA ASN A 509 -5.57 -10.99 19.17
C ASN A 509 -5.24 -11.72 17.86
N ILE A 510 -6.07 -12.69 17.52
CA ILE A 510 -5.90 -13.58 16.37
C ILE A 510 -6.86 -13.13 15.26
N THR A 511 -6.34 -13.00 14.04
CA THR A 511 -7.14 -12.59 12.87
C THR A 511 -7.01 -13.63 11.77
N PHE A 512 -8.15 -14.12 11.27
CA PHE A 512 -8.26 -14.91 10.05
C PHE A 512 -9.04 -14.09 9.02
N ASP A 513 -8.42 -13.75 7.90
CA ASP A 513 -9.07 -12.94 6.84
C ASP A 513 -8.90 -13.59 5.47
N ASN A 514 -9.99 -13.96 4.82
CA ASN A 514 -9.96 -14.65 3.52
C ASN A 514 -9.14 -15.96 3.58
N VAL A 515 -9.55 -16.87 4.47
CA VAL A 515 -8.93 -18.19 4.66
C VAL A 515 -9.84 -19.28 4.11
N SER A 516 -9.29 -20.16 3.27
CA SER A 516 -10.01 -21.31 2.72
C SER A 516 -9.37 -22.61 3.21
N ILE A 517 -10.18 -23.49 3.78
CA ILE A 517 -9.76 -24.80 4.25
C ILE A 517 -10.62 -25.85 3.53
N SER A 518 -9.98 -26.86 2.94
CA SER A 518 -10.69 -28.00 2.37
C SER A 518 -10.05 -29.30 2.78
N ARG A 519 -10.89 -30.33 2.81
CA ARG A 519 -10.43 -31.69 3.01
C ARG A 519 -9.63 -31.90 4.30
N SER A 520 -9.99 -31.22 5.39
CA SER A 520 -9.40 -31.51 6.70
C SER A 520 -10.03 -32.78 7.29
N ARG A 521 -9.21 -33.70 7.79
CA ARG A 521 -9.71 -34.93 8.47
C ARG A 521 -10.25 -34.63 9.87
N ARG A 522 -9.69 -33.63 10.52
CA ARG A 522 -10.10 -33.12 11.83
C ARG A 522 -10.65 -31.72 11.66
N GLU A 523 -10.73 -31.00 12.77
CA GLU A 523 -11.20 -29.64 12.82
C GLU A 523 -10.49 -28.78 11.77
N GLY A 524 -11.29 -28.06 10.98
CA GLY A 524 -10.75 -27.06 10.07
C GLY A 524 -10.15 -25.92 10.89
N ILE A 525 -10.83 -25.47 11.94
CA ILE A 525 -10.31 -24.52 12.92
C ILE A 525 -10.63 -25.02 14.34
N LEU A 526 -9.61 -25.13 15.16
CA LEU A 526 -9.72 -25.44 16.59
C LEU A 526 -9.06 -24.33 17.40
N LEU A 527 -9.87 -23.62 18.18
CA LEU A 527 -9.42 -22.58 19.10
C LEU A 527 -9.61 -23.02 20.54
N VAL A 528 -8.55 -22.93 21.36
CA VAL A 528 -8.55 -23.42 22.75
C VAL A 528 -8.07 -22.34 23.71
N ALA A 529 -8.96 -21.90 24.60
CA ALA A 529 -8.68 -20.85 25.58
C ALA A 529 -8.12 -19.56 24.94
N ALA A 530 -8.56 -19.21 23.74
CA ALA A 530 -8.11 -18.02 23.03
C ALA A 530 -8.97 -16.79 23.39
N ASP A 531 -8.37 -15.60 23.27
CA ASP A 531 -9.05 -14.33 23.53
C ASP A 531 -8.93 -13.36 22.35
N LYS A 532 -10.00 -12.62 22.06
CA LYS A 532 -10.03 -11.59 21.01
C LYS A 532 -9.65 -12.17 19.64
N VAL A 533 -10.61 -12.85 19.03
CA VAL A 533 -10.45 -13.51 17.73
C VAL A 533 -11.36 -12.86 16.69
N ASP A 534 -10.82 -12.48 15.54
CA ASP A 534 -11.60 -12.00 14.40
C ASP A 534 -11.46 -12.99 13.23
N MET A 535 -12.59 -13.41 12.67
CA MET A 535 -12.67 -14.31 11.53
C MET A 535 -13.55 -13.67 10.46
N ASN A 536 -12.94 -13.22 9.38
CA ASN A 536 -13.61 -12.61 8.24
C ASN A 536 -13.41 -13.48 6.99
N LYS A 537 -14.49 -13.77 6.27
CA LYS A 537 -14.45 -14.53 5.00
C LYS A 537 -13.74 -15.88 5.12
N VAL A 538 -14.08 -16.64 6.16
CA VAL A 538 -13.55 -18.00 6.35
C VAL A 538 -14.44 -19.01 5.63
N THR A 539 -13.84 -19.84 4.77
CA THR A 539 -14.54 -20.92 4.09
C THR A 539 -13.94 -22.27 4.48
N ILE A 540 -14.78 -23.21 4.91
CA ILE A 540 -14.38 -24.60 5.15
C ILE A 540 -15.28 -25.53 4.35
N ASP A 541 -14.70 -26.30 3.43
CA ASP A 541 -15.42 -27.26 2.58
C ASP A 541 -14.86 -28.68 2.74
N ASN A 542 -15.57 -29.47 3.55
CA ASN A 542 -15.29 -30.89 3.77
C ASN A 542 -16.36 -31.78 3.14
N THR A 543 -17.07 -31.32 2.10
CA THR A 543 -18.07 -32.14 1.39
C THR A 543 -17.48 -33.35 0.67
N GLN A 544 -16.19 -33.31 0.35
CA GLN A 544 -15.45 -34.41 -0.25
C GLN A 544 -14.74 -35.31 0.77
N GLN A 545 -14.85 -34.98 2.07
CA GLN A 545 -14.31 -35.81 3.14
C GLN A 545 -15.39 -36.71 3.75
N GLY A 546 -14.96 -37.70 4.53
CA GLY A 546 -15.84 -38.60 5.24
C GLY A 546 -16.61 -37.89 6.35
N ARG A 547 -17.17 -38.67 7.28
CA ARG A 547 -17.75 -38.13 8.53
C ARG A 547 -16.62 -37.73 9.48
N ASP A 548 -15.91 -36.70 9.09
CA ASP A 548 -14.77 -36.11 9.78
C ASP A 548 -15.26 -34.96 10.68
N MET A 549 -14.45 -34.56 11.68
CA MET A 549 -14.84 -33.77 12.88
C MET A 549 -15.59 -32.43 12.61
N ASP A 550 -15.83 -31.68 13.68
CA ASP A 550 -16.46 -30.37 13.61
C ASP A 550 -15.63 -29.38 12.78
N LEU A 551 -16.28 -28.49 12.03
CA LEU A 551 -15.54 -27.63 11.10
C LEU A 551 -14.82 -26.49 11.83
N VAL A 552 -15.52 -25.81 12.75
CA VAL A 552 -14.98 -24.77 13.63
C VAL A 552 -15.33 -25.09 15.07
N VAL A 553 -14.34 -25.17 15.96
CA VAL A 553 -14.52 -25.40 17.38
C VAL A 553 -13.93 -24.25 18.18
N LEU A 554 -14.78 -23.58 18.97
CA LEU A 554 -14.40 -22.56 19.94
C LEU A 554 -14.51 -23.17 21.34
N GLN A 555 -13.37 -23.57 21.89
CA GLN A 555 -13.27 -24.22 23.19
C GLN A 555 -12.70 -23.23 24.21
N GLY A 556 -13.47 -22.86 25.22
CA GLY A 556 -13.09 -21.84 26.22
C GLY A 556 -12.66 -20.50 25.61
N THR A 557 -13.13 -20.16 24.42
CA THR A 557 -12.61 -19.04 23.61
C THR A 557 -13.55 -17.85 23.67
N SER A 558 -13.01 -16.67 24.00
CA SER A 558 -13.81 -15.47 24.28
C SER A 558 -13.53 -14.29 23.36
N ASN A 559 -14.47 -13.35 23.31
CA ASN A 559 -14.37 -12.11 22.54
C ASN A 559 -14.15 -12.36 21.04
N VAL A 560 -15.07 -13.12 20.43
CA VAL A 560 -14.95 -13.59 19.05
C VAL A 560 -15.86 -12.81 18.12
N SER A 561 -15.35 -12.42 16.96
CA SER A 561 -16.07 -11.81 15.86
C SER A 561 -15.98 -12.73 14.63
N ILE A 562 -17.12 -13.10 14.07
CA ILE A 562 -17.22 -13.91 12.85
C ILE A 562 -18.03 -13.13 11.83
N THR A 563 -17.47 -12.93 10.64
CA THR A 563 -18.09 -12.23 9.52
C THR A 563 -17.93 -13.02 8.22
N ASP A 564 -19.03 -13.18 7.47
CA ASP A 564 -19.07 -13.81 6.14
C ASP A 564 -18.44 -15.23 6.09
N MET A 565 -18.87 -16.13 6.97
CA MET A 565 -18.34 -17.49 7.09
C MET A 565 -19.19 -18.52 6.32
N SER A 566 -18.55 -19.47 5.64
CA SER A 566 -19.20 -20.57 4.92
C SER A 566 -18.63 -21.93 5.33
N LEU A 567 -19.46 -22.81 5.88
CA LEU A 567 -19.08 -24.12 6.41
C LEU A 567 -19.87 -25.23 5.71
N LYS A 568 -19.20 -26.23 5.13
CA LYS A 568 -19.87 -27.33 4.41
C LYS A 568 -19.32 -28.70 4.78
N GLY A 569 -20.23 -29.64 5.02
CA GLY A 569 -19.90 -30.99 5.49
C GLY A 569 -19.62 -31.06 7.00
N GLY A 570 -18.81 -32.03 7.42
CA GLY A 570 -18.42 -32.23 8.83
C GLY A 570 -19.50 -32.80 9.74
N ILE A 571 -19.16 -32.95 11.04
CA ILE A 571 -20.12 -33.35 12.08
C ILE A 571 -20.98 -32.16 12.49
N ASN A 572 -20.39 -31.16 13.13
CA ASN A 572 -21.01 -29.87 13.39
C ASN A 572 -20.35 -28.77 12.53
N GLY A 573 -21.14 -27.77 12.14
CA GLY A 573 -20.59 -26.59 11.45
C GLY A 573 -19.78 -25.75 12.42
N LEU A 574 -20.45 -25.05 13.33
CA LEU A 574 -19.83 -24.25 14.39
C LEU A 574 -20.13 -24.87 15.76
N MET A 575 -19.10 -25.32 16.45
CA MET A 575 -19.18 -25.82 17.82
C MET A 575 -18.66 -24.76 18.79
N LEU A 576 -19.46 -24.42 19.78
CA LEU A 576 -19.15 -23.45 20.83
C LEU A 576 -19.20 -24.17 22.16
N VAL A 577 -18.08 -24.23 22.88
CA VAL A 577 -17.95 -25.13 24.03
C VAL A 577 -17.20 -24.49 25.18
N THR A 578 -17.72 -24.64 26.40
CA THR A 578 -16.97 -24.44 27.64
C THR A 578 -16.80 -25.79 28.33
N ALA A 579 -15.58 -26.15 28.70
CA ALA A 579 -15.33 -27.41 29.40
C ALA A 579 -14.77 -27.19 30.79
N SER A 580 -15.21 -28.04 31.71
CA SER A 580 -14.81 -28.01 33.11
C SER A 580 -13.34 -28.32 33.37
N THR A 581 -12.65 -28.95 32.41
CA THR A 581 -11.25 -29.35 32.55
C THR A 581 -10.27 -28.30 32.01
N LEU A 582 -10.77 -27.18 31.50
CA LEU A 582 -9.95 -26.02 31.16
C LEU A 582 -9.82 -25.08 32.37
N PRO A 583 -8.87 -24.13 32.35
CA PRO A 583 -8.79 -23.06 33.34
C PRO A 583 -10.15 -22.38 33.56
N GLU A 584 -10.45 -21.98 34.80
CA GLU A 584 -11.78 -21.47 35.19
C GLU A 584 -12.22 -20.23 34.39
N ASP A 585 -11.26 -19.43 33.93
CA ASP A 585 -11.44 -18.25 33.09
C ASP A 585 -11.59 -18.56 31.59
N ALA A 586 -11.27 -19.78 31.15
CA ALA A 586 -11.41 -20.23 29.76
C ALA A 586 -12.87 -20.62 29.44
N VAL A 587 -13.72 -19.60 29.30
CA VAL A 587 -15.15 -19.73 29.00
C VAL A 587 -15.44 -19.26 27.57
N THR A 588 -16.25 -20.02 26.83
CA THR A 588 -16.70 -19.57 25.50
C THR A 588 -17.84 -18.57 25.65
N THR A 589 -17.52 -17.29 25.42
CA THR A 589 -18.45 -16.17 25.61
C THR A 589 -18.10 -14.93 24.78
N ASN A 590 -19.05 -14.00 24.67
CA ASN A 590 -18.96 -12.78 23.85
C ASN A 590 -18.57 -13.13 22.39
N VAL A 591 -19.34 -14.03 21.78
CA VAL A 591 -19.16 -14.43 20.38
C VAL A 591 -20.22 -13.74 19.54
N LYS A 592 -19.79 -12.97 18.54
CA LYS A 592 -20.66 -12.26 17.60
C LYS A 592 -20.47 -12.85 16.22
N VAL A 593 -21.54 -13.39 15.66
CA VAL A 593 -21.57 -13.99 14.33
C VAL A 593 -22.48 -13.17 13.45
N LYS A 594 -21.97 -12.74 12.29
CA LYS A 594 -22.75 -12.05 11.26
C LYS A 594 -22.47 -12.67 9.89
N GLY A 595 -23.50 -13.17 9.22
CA GLY A 595 -23.34 -13.75 7.88
C GLY A 595 -22.67 -15.12 7.91
N LEU A 596 -23.26 -16.09 8.63
CA LEU A 596 -22.81 -17.48 8.63
C LEU A 596 -23.72 -18.34 7.76
N THR A 597 -23.14 -19.15 6.87
CA THR A 597 -23.85 -20.22 6.17
C THR A 597 -23.26 -21.58 6.53
N THR A 598 -24.11 -22.51 6.96
CA THR A 598 -23.74 -23.93 7.10
C THR A 598 -24.55 -24.79 6.12
N ASP A 599 -23.94 -25.81 5.53
CA ASP A 599 -24.62 -26.73 4.60
C ASP A 599 -24.14 -28.17 4.73
N GLY A 600 -25.07 -29.11 4.90
CA GLY A 600 -24.77 -30.55 4.83
C GLY A 600 -23.97 -31.12 6.01
N THR A 601 -24.01 -30.47 7.17
CA THR A 601 -23.43 -30.99 8.42
C THR A 601 -24.16 -32.26 8.84
N THR A 602 -23.47 -33.30 9.32
CA THR A 602 -24.13 -34.58 9.63
C THR A 602 -24.89 -34.60 10.94
N ASN A 603 -24.52 -33.75 11.91
CA ASN A 603 -25.23 -33.60 13.17
C ASN A 603 -25.95 -32.24 13.25
N ALA A 604 -25.23 -31.16 13.58
CA ALA A 604 -25.81 -29.84 13.78
C ALA A 604 -25.15 -28.75 12.93
N GLY A 605 -25.92 -27.77 12.47
CA GLY A 605 -25.34 -26.54 11.90
C GLY A 605 -24.51 -25.80 12.94
N ILE A 606 -25.10 -25.58 14.12
CA ILE A 606 -24.43 -24.97 15.29
C ILE A 606 -24.66 -25.82 16.54
N PHE A 607 -23.62 -26.03 17.34
CA PHE A 607 -23.68 -26.80 18.58
C PHE A 607 -23.20 -25.95 19.76
N PHE A 608 -24.04 -25.77 20.77
CA PHE A 608 -23.75 -25.04 22.01
C PHE A 608 -23.52 -26.00 23.17
N ASN A 609 -22.41 -25.89 23.93
CA ASN A 609 -22.05 -26.87 24.96
C ASN A 609 -21.20 -26.35 26.14
N PRO A 610 -21.83 -26.11 27.28
CA PRO A 610 -22.56 -24.88 27.52
C PRO A 610 -21.76 -23.63 27.16
N VAL A 611 -22.47 -22.55 26.84
CA VAL A 611 -21.88 -21.24 26.51
C VAL A 611 -22.81 -20.11 26.91
N SER A 612 -22.28 -18.89 26.91
CA SER A 612 -23.12 -17.71 27.15
C SER A 612 -22.72 -16.49 26.32
N GLY A 613 -23.64 -15.53 26.12
CA GLY A 613 -23.32 -14.26 25.49
C GLY A 613 -22.98 -14.39 24.01
N ILE A 614 -23.87 -15.04 23.25
CA ILE A 614 -23.67 -15.30 21.82
C ILE A 614 -24.70 -14.49 21.01
N SER A 615 -24.25 -13.76 20.00
CA SER A 615 -25.11 -13.03 19.08
C SER A 615 -25.00 -13.63 17.68
N LEU A 616 -26.12 -14.04 17.10
CA LEU A 616 -26.22 -14.57 15.74
C LEU A 616 -27.06 -13.65 14.87
N GLU A 617 -26.44 -13.04 13.85
CA GLU A 617 -27.09 -12.19 12.86
C GLU A 617 -26.90 -12.75 11.44
N ASP A 618 -27.96 -12.78 10.64
CA ASP A 618 -27.92 -13.21 9.23
C ASP A 618 -27.31 -14.61 9.08
N VAL A 619 -27.80 -15.58 9.86
CA VAL A 619 -27.31 -16.97 9.86
C VAL A 619 -28.25 -17.88 9.08
N THR A 620 -27.71 -18.70 8.19
CA THR A 620 -28.46 -19.68 7.41
C THR A 620 -27.88 -21.09 7.58
N ILE A 621 -28.69 -22.03 8.05
CA ILE A 621 -28.33 -23.44 8.22
C ILE A 621 -29.15 -24.27 7.23
N LYS A 622 -28.49 -25.06 6.39
CA LYS A 622 -29.12 -25.89 5.34
C LYS A 622 -28.75 -27.35 5.48
N ASN A 623 -29.72 -28.22 5.19
CA ASN A 623 -29.51 -29.66 4.99
C ASN A 623 -28.78 -30.35 6.17
N ALA A 624 -29.04 -29.93 7.40
CA ALA A 624 -28.42 -30.53 8.57
C ALA A 624 -28.94 -31.96 8.79
N GLY A 625 -28.03 -32.92 8.97
CA GLY A 625 -28.31 -34.34 9.07
C GLY A 625 -29.08 -34.77 10.31
N THR A 626 -29.10 -33.94 11.36
CA THR A 626 -29.93 -34.16 12.55
C THR A 626 -30.69 -32.89 12.94
N TYR A 627 -29.97 -31.85 13.37
CA TYR A 627 -30.58 -30.63 13.94
C TYR A 627 -30.05 -29.38 13.26
N GLY A 628 -30.85 -28.32 13.18
CA GLY A 628 -30.30 -27.02 12.80
C GLY A 628 -29.33 -26.52 13.86
N MET A 629 -29.79 -26.44 15.09
CA MET A 629 -29.01 -26.05 16.26
C MET A 629 -29.18 -27.05 17.41
N PHE A 630 -28.08 -27.45 18.04
CA PHE A 630 -28.07 -28.29 19.25
C PHE A 630 -27.73 -27.44 20.46
N ILE A 631 -28.64 -27.38 21.44
CA ILE A 631 -28.52 -26.58 22.66
C ILE A 631 -28.28 -27.54 23.81
N TYR A 632 -27.02 -27.65 24.25
CA TYR A 632 -26.63 -28.47 25.39
C TYR A 632 -26.18 -27.61 26.58
N GLY A 633 -27.05 -27.55 27.59
CA GLY A 633 -26.77 -26.88 28.86
C GLY A 633 -26.57 -27.86 30.01
N SER A 634 -26.05 -27.36 31.12
CA SER A 634 -25.86 -28.10 32.36
C SER A 634 -26.45 -27.35 33.55
N ASP A 635 -27.07 -28.08 34.49
CA ASP A 635 -27.51 -27.52 35.77
C ASP A 635 -26.34 -27.20 36.71
N TYR A 636 -25.14 -27.69 36.38
CA TYR A 636 -23.93 -27.53 37.19
C TYR A 636 -23.02 -26.45 36.62
N ALA A 637 -22.78 -25.39 37.40
CA ALA A 637 -21.93 -24.27 37.01
C ALA A 637 -20.51 -24.71 36.64
N PHE A 638 -19.93 -25.69 37.34
CA PHE A 638 -18.59 -26.19 37.05
C PHE A 638 -18.48 -26.90 35.69
N LEU A 639 -19.60 -27.32 35.09
CA LEU A 639 -19.67 -27.88 33.73
C LEU A 639 -19.95 -26.81 32.66
N GLY A 640 -19.89 -25.52 33.02
CA GLY A 640 -20.22 -24.39 32.14
C GLY A 640 -21.63 -23.80 32.36
N GLY A 641 -22.49 -24.47 33.14
CA GLY A 641 -23.84 -23.98 33.44
C GLY A 641 -24.82 -24.06 32.26
N PRO A 642 -25.88 -23.24 32.23
CA PRO A 642 -26.87 -23.25 31.15
C PRO A 642 -26.32 -22.64 29.85
N VAL A 643 -26.92 -22.99 28.71
CA VAL A 643 -26.76 -22.18 27.50
C VAL A 643 -27.53 -20.88 27.68
N ALA A 644 -26.84 -19.75 27.80
CA ALA A 644 -27.44 -18.51 28.28
C ALA A 644 -27.19 -17.30 27.39
N ASP A 645 -28.09 -16.31 27.43
CA ASP A 645 -27.85 -14.98 26.84
C ASP A 645 -27.50 -15.06 25.35
N ILE A 646 -28.41 -15.68 24.57
CA ILE A 646 -28.24 -15.88 23.13
C ILE A 646 -29.23 -15.00 22.38
N ASP A 647 -28.71 -14.12 21.51
CA ASP A 647 -29.50 -13.24 20.66
C ASP A 647 -29.55 -13.76 19.22
N PHE A 648 -30.75 -13.89 18.66
CA PHE A 648 -30.99 -14.33 17.29
C PHE A 648 -31.63 -13.21 16.45
N LYS A 649 -31.02 -12.90 15.30
CA LYS A 649 -31.51 -11.93 14.33
C LYS A 649 -31.37 -12.49 12.91
N ASN A 650 -32.49 -12.58 12.19
CA ASN A 650 -32.51 -13.09 10.81
C ASN A 650 -31.88 -14.49 10.67
N VAL A 651 -32.22 -15.41 11.57
CA VAL A 651 -31.71 -16.79 11.55
C VAL A 651 -32.70 -17.70 10.82
N VAL A 652 -32.20 -18.45 9.84
CA VAL A 652 -32.99 -19.38 9.02
C VAL A 652 -32.41 -20.79 9.10
N ILE A 653 -33.26 -21.76 9.41
CA ILE A 653 -32.94 -23.18 9.37
C ILE A 653 -33.84 -23.84 8.32
N ASP A 654 -33.22 -24.49 7.34
CA ASP A 654 -33.89 -25.09 6.19
C ASP A 654 -33.45 -26.54 6.00
N LYS A 655 -34.41 -27.47 5.99
CA LYS A 655 -34.16 -28.92 5.78
C LYS A 655 -33.22 -29.56 6.82
N ALA A 656 -33.41 -29.28 8.11
CA ALA A 656 -32.83 -30.15 9.13
C ALA A 656 -33.62 -31.48 9.17
N ALA A 657 -32.94 -32.61 9.34
CA ALA A 657 -33.57 -33.92 9.19
C ALA A 657 -34.55 -34.27 10.32
N ASN A 658 -34.28 -33.84 11.56
CA ASN A 658 -35.14 -34.15 12.71
C ASN A 658 -35.88 -32.93 13.25
N ALA A 659 -35.15 -31.87 13.61
CA ALA A 659 -35.75 -30.66 14.17
C ALA A 659 -34.88 -29.42 13.91
N GLY A 660 -35.50 -28.24 13.91
CA GLY A 660 -34.77 -26.98 13.82
C GLY A 660 -33.85 -26.79 15.03
N LEU A 661 -34.40 -26.94 16.23
CA LEU A 661 -33.71 -26.80 17.50
C LEU A 661 -33.80 -28.09 18.33
N TYR A 662 -32.73 -28.48 19.01
CA TYR A 662 -32.75 -29.54 20.00
C TYR A 662 -32.30 -29.03 21.37
N PHE A 663 -33.12 -29.22 22.40
CA PHE A 663 -32.82 -28.81 23.77
C PHE A 663 -32.46 -30.00 24.64
N MET A 664 -31.26 -29.97 25.20
CA MET A 664 -30.75 -30.93 26.18
C MET A 664 -30.19 -30.14 27.39
N GLY A 665 -30.89 -30.20 28.53
CA GLY A 665 -30.53 -29.44 29.72
C GLY A 665 -31.04 -27.98 29.71
N PRO A 666 -30.60 -27.16 30.67
CA PRO A 666 -31.12 -25.81 30.87
C PRO A 666 -30.60 -24.80 29.83
N ALA A 667 -31.54 -24.04 29.28
CA ALA A 667 -31.29 -22.82 28.52
C ALA A 667 -31.85 -21.60 29.27
N ARG A 668 -31.20 -20.43 29.12
CA ARG A 668 -31.62 -19.20 29.80
C ARG A 668 -31.52 -18.00 28.87
N ASP A 669 -32.50 -17.10 28.93
CA ASP A 669 -32.42 -15.78 28.29
C ASP A 669 -32.07 -15.82 26.79
N LEU A 670 -32.74 -16.72 26.06
CA LEU A 670 -32.71 -16.73 24.60
C LEU A 670 -33.62 -15.62 24.06
N LYS A 671 -33.23 -14.91 23.01
CA LYS A 671 -33.96 -13.74 22.49
C LYS A 671 -34.00 -13.68 20.97
N GLY A 672 -35.11 -13.19 20.42
CA GLY A 672 -35.28 -13.01 18.97
C GLY A 672 -36.09 -14.14 18.32
N ASP A 673 -36.05 -14.20 16.99
CA ASP A 673 -36.83 -15.17 16.19
C ASP A 673 -35.94 -16.02 15.29
N ILE A 674 -36.29 -17.30 15.18
CA ILE A 674 -35.71 -18.24 14.23
C ILE A 674 -36.80 -18.72 13.27
N THR A 675 -36.54 -18.61 11.97
CA THR A 675 -37.40 -19.21 10.94
C THR A 675 -36.95 -20.63 10.66
N VAL A 676 -37.82 -21.61 10.90
CA VAL A 676 -37.59 -23.02 10.58
C VAL A 676 -38.53 -23.43 9.45
N ARG A 677 -37.97 -23.97 8.35
CA ARG A 677 -38.78 -24.42 7.21
C ARG A 677 -38.26 -25.74 6.64
N ASN A 678 -39.16 -26.44 5.93
CA ASN A 678 -38.89 -27.74 5.31
C ASN A 678 -38.23 -28.75 6.26
N THR A 679 -38.49 -28.64 7.55
CA THR A 679 -37.90 -29.40 8.65
C THR A 679 -39.04 -30.06 9.41
N PRO A 680 -38.97 -31.34 9.82
CA PRO A 680 -40.14 -32.04 10.37
C PRO A 680 -40.71 -31.45 11.66
N ARG A 681 -39.87 -30.79 12.47
CA ARG A 681 -40.26 -30.13 13.72
C ARG A 681 -39.50 -28.82 13.90
N ASP A 682 -40.16 -27.81 14.45
CA ASP A 682 -39.51 -26.54 14.79
C ASP A 682 -38.46 -26.74 15.90
N CYS A 683 -38.82 -27.51 16.93
CA CYS A 683 -37.96 -27.86 18.04
C CYS A 683 -38.23 -29.26 18.58
N LYS A 684 -37.28 -29.80 19.35
CA LYS A 684 -37.39 -31.08 20.06
C LYS A 684 -36.65 -31.03 21.40
N SER A 685 -37.18 -31.71 22.40
CA SER A 685 -36.60 -31.92 23.74
C SER A 685 -37.06 -33.30 24.20
N ASP A 686 -36.16 -34.29 24.21
CA ASP A 686 -36.46 -35.62 24.72
C ASP A 686 -35.38 -36.15 25.69
N PRO A 687 -35.76 -36.87 26.76
CA PRO A 687 -34.82 -37.37 27.76
C PRO A 687 -34.01 -38.61 27.31
N HIS A 688 -34.24 -39.10 26.09
CA HIS A 688 -33.80 -40.45 25.68
C HIS A 688 -32.43 -40.51 25.01
N TRP A 689 -31.85 -39.38 24.57
CA TRP A 689 -30.58 -39.39 23.85
C TRP A 689 -29.38 -39.86 24.68
N SER A 690 -29.36 -39.63 26.00
CA SER A 690 -28.15 -39.83 26.81
C SER A 690 -28.21 -41.00 27.80
N GLY A 691 -29.39 -41.62 28.01
CA GLY A 691 -29.60 -42.51 29.16
C GLY A 691 -29.44 -41.83 30.53
N THR A 692 -29.13 -40.52 30.57
CA THR A 692 -28.95 -39.71 31.79
C THR A 692 -30.23 -38.99 32.23
N GLY A 693 -31.30 -39.02 31.42
CA GLY A 693 -32.61 -38.45 31.77
C GLY A 693 -32.66 -36.93 31.82
N VAL A 694 -31.70 -36.23 31.21
CA VAL A 694 -31.65 -34.76 31.21
C VAL A 694 -32.66 -34.22 30.19
N ASN A 695 -33.76 -33.65 30.69
CA ASN A 695 -34.75 -32.95 29.86
C ASN A 695 -34.26 -31.54 29.49
N GLY A 696 -34.67 -31.06 28.32
CA GLY A 696 -34.55 -29.63 27.99
C GLY A 696 -35.42 -28.79 28.92
N SER A 697 -34.89 -27.65 29.37
CA SER A 697 -35.67 -26.61 30.06
C SER A 697 -35.27 -25.23 29.56
N ILE A 698 -36.17 -24.26 29.68
CA ILE A 698 -35.89 -22.88 29.29
C ILE A 698 -36.45 -21.91 30.33
N THR A 699 -35.61 -20.97 30.77
CA THR A 699 -35.99 -19.90 31.69
C THR A 699 -35.74 -18.54 31.04
N GLN A 700 -36.72 -17.65 31.08
CA GLN A 700 -36.65 -16.32 30.46
C GLN A 700 -36.85 -15.24 31.52
N SER A 701 -35.92 -14.30 31.61
CA SER A 701 -36.04 -13.10 32.44
C SER A 701 -37.00 -12.08 31.80
N PRO A 702 -37.58 -11.13 32.56
CA PRO A 702 -38.42 -10.09 31.99
C PRO A 702 -37.74 -9.33 30.85
N GLY A 703 -38.36 -9.29 29.67
CA GLY A 703 -37.82 -8.66 28.47
C GLY A 703 -37.06 -9.61 27.53
N SER A 704 -36.82 -10.85 27.93
CA SER A 704 -36.28 -11.89 27.07
C SER A 704 -37.43 -12.68 26.42
N VAL A 705 -37.58 -12.57 25.09
CA VAL A 705 -38.62 -13.28 24.33
C VAL A 705 -37.96 -14.02 23.17
N PHE A 706 -38.14 -15.34 23.14
CA PHE A 706 -37.65 -16.22 22.08
C PHE A 706 -38.82 -16.83 21.31
N THR A 707 -38.80 -16.68 19.99
CA THR A 707 -39.81 -17.27 19.10
C THR A 707 -39.19 -18.16 18.05
N VAL A 708 -39.94 -19.18 17.64
CA VAL A 708 -39.64 -20.00 16.48
C VAL A 708 -40.86 -19.97 15.57
N ASN A 709 -40.67 -19.52 14.33
CA ASN A 709 -41.77 -19.25 13.39
C ASN A 709 -42.86 -18.35 14.01
N GLY A 710 -42.44 -17.33 14.79
CA GLY A 710 -43.35 -16.40 15.48
C GLY A 710 -44.13 -16.99 16.66
N GLN A 711 -43.84 -18.21 17.09
CA GLN A 711 -44.45 -18.83 18.27
C GLN A 711 -43.47 -18.83 19.45
N GLU A 712 -43.91 -18.37 20.61
CA GLU A 712 -43.05 -18.24 21.79
C GLU A 712 -42.63 -19.61 22.37
N ILE A 713 -41.33 -19.77 22.60
CA ILE A 713 -40.72 -20.88 23.32
C ILE A 713 -40.20 -20.36 24.66
N GLY A 714 -40.91 -20.71 25.74
CA GLY A 714 -40.63 -20.30 27.11
C GLY A 714 -40.95 -21.42 28.10
N ASN A 715 -40.76 -21.16 29.39
CA ASN A 715 -40.88 -22.18 30.45
C ASN A 715 -42.23 -22.91 30.44
N THR A 716 -43.32 -22.21 30.08
CA THR A 716 -44.68 -22.77 30.04
C THR A 716 -45.04 -23.42 28.70
N THR A 717 -44.31 -23.13 27.62
CA THR A 717 -44.64 -23.58 26.26
C THR A 717 -43.68 -24.64 25.72
N LEU A 718 -42.46 -24.77 26.25
CA LEU A 718 -41.42 -25.69 25.77
C LEU A 718 -41.93 -27.13 25.67
N ALA A 719 -42.54 -27.66 26.74
CA ALA A 719 -43.01 -29.05 26.77
C ALA A 719 -44.10 -29.32 25.71
N ALA A 720 -45.02 -28.37 25.51
CA ALA A 720 -46.11 -28.52 24.54
C ALA A 720 -45.64 -28.39 23.08
N ARG A 721 -44.54 -27.66 22.84
CA ARG A 721 -44.03 -27.36 21.50
C ARG A 721 -42.89 -28.28 21.06
N CYS A 722 -42.03 -28.66 21.99
CA CYS A 722 -40.81 -29.40 21.73
C CYS A 722 -40.80 -30.82 22.34
N GLY A 723 -41.78 -31.18 23.16
CA GLY A 723 -41.84 -32.49 23.85
C GLY A 723 -42.12 -33.71 22.97
#